data_AF-A0A935V3Q7-F1
#
_entry.id   AF-A0A935V3Q7-F1
#
_cell.length_a   1.000
_cell.length_b   1.000
_cell.length_c   1.000
_cell.angle_alpha   90.00
_cell.angle_beta   90.00
_cell.angle_gamma   90.00
#
_symmetry.space_group_name_H-M   'P 1'
#
loop_
_entity.id
_entity.type
_entity.pdbx_description
1 polymer ?
#
loop_
_entity_poly.entity_id
_entity_poly.type
_entity_poly.pdbx_seq_one_letter_code
_entity_poly.pdbx_strand_id
1 'polypeptide(L)'
;MARGLVLDGALQGATHVGRDQRDPASKYVPPKGGQLLLGDATGSGDSTQPDYHLPDVVFSSSTPDLPAGFDSDPLNAPLGARADLVTLTAQPTAGGFNRIEVYSNKRISVDTSLALQGITPKVDADGNKLATVKLVGHEIDINADFHAPGAVLELQATTTAGGDGATGSGIRIADGVTVSSAGGWINDTSAGAGGAIWRDAGNLSFSSAGALRLGTGSLLDVSAGAWRASNGKLKYGKAGKIDLKTNVGTGASGTAALSLDGDLKGYGFDKGGSLALTAPRVTIADGTSADTWLTSAFFSTGGFASDTVTGISGLDVAPLMTIAPVAQSLVMAGGYARTASGAAIDAVTDPVELGLDLRKPIEITLAAVSGGGQRGVLKVGDGATLRTEAGGKLTLKASEALYVGGTVEAPGGGIALQLTRKAPESSADLADLAGRSLWLGASAKLLARGVLKPELSANGRRLGSVLAGGNVTLTTEMGYIVGESGSLIDVSGTQAVLDLKQQNGAYAIVSPTLVAGNAGSISLDSRDGILLDSTLAAQAGGNGAAAGSLSVKLDRRSDNFDPTLRDAYPAATLEIVLTQNGNAVPDGLLFGAPISGATYNGKARLSATRIGAANFDDVTLAAEHRIAFEADTNLTTRRSLKLDAPALIARNGAIATLDSAWVQIGNSHALRQSGSTLVGDASTGSGKLDVIGRELVDLVGALRLLGIGATSIGKKATVEAPAVGGDVRFQGVSADSGTGLPTGSLILGGTLDITAPQSYPTTLSNYSIEKAPDPIGPAEPKTTLAVAFARVGSELPATPLSAGGRLTVTADSISHDGVLRAPLGAITLDANSVSLGQHSITSASANGLTIPYGVAENGSDWLFPLPANIAGNDRSTAIATPPEKRIKLKGSNVAVAADATIDLSGGGDLYAYEFLPGLGGSTDYLGKSGVFAILPGYSAGSPP
;
A
#
# COMPACT_ATOMS: atom_id res chain seq x y z
N MET A 1 -8.97 -40.50 -30.69
CA MET A 1 -9.03 -39.03 -30.81
C MET A 1 -9.03 -38.70 -32.29
N ALA A 2 -9.93 -37.80 -32.73
CA ALA A 2 -10.12 -37.50 -34.15
C ALA A 2 -8.94 -36.65 -34.67
N ARG A 3 -8.28 -37.10 -35.75
CA ARG A 3 -7.22 -36.31 -36.43
C ARG A 3 -7.79 -35.34 -37.47
N GLY A 4 -9.04 -35.53 -37.89
CA GLY A 4 -9.82 -34.57 -38.65
C GLY A 4 -11.28 -34.60 -38.17
N LEU A 5 -11.92 -33.44 -38.11
CA LEU A 5 -13.32 -33.29 -37.67
C LEU A 5 -13.97 -32.19 -38.52
N VAL A 6 -15.05 -32.51 -39.22
CA VAL A 6 -15.87 -31.48 -39.88
C VAL A 6 -17.23 -31.47 -39.18
N LEU A 7 -17.59 -30.34 -38.59
CA LEU A 7 -18.83 -30.15 -37.86
C LEU A 7 -19.75 -29.19 -38.63
N ASP A 8 -20.63 -29.77 -39.45
CA ASP A 8 -21.51 -29.06 -40.38
C ASP A 8 -23.01 -29.23 -40.07
N GLY A 9 -23.34 -29.44 -38.78
CA GLY A 9 -24.72 -29.65 -38.32
C GLY A 9 -25.28 -28.49 -37.49
N ALA A 10 -26.57 -28.56 -37.13
CA ALA A 10 -27.13 -27.65 -36.13
C ALA A 10 -26.77 -28.13 -34.71
N LEU A 11 -25.99 -27.35 -33.97
CA LEU A 11 -25.75 -27.57 -32.54
C LEU A 11 -26.78 -26.79 -31.73
N GLN A 12 -27.32 -27.35 -30.65
CA GLN A 12 -28.26 -26.65 -29.77
C GLN A 12 -27.79 -26.75 -28.30
N GLY A 13 -27.53 -25.59 -27.71
CA GLY A 13 -27.13 -25.38 -26.32
C GLY A 13 -27.85 -24.21 -25.64
N ALA A 14 -28.90 -23.69 -26.27
CA ALA A 14 -29.64 -22.51 -25.82
C ALA A 14 -30.34 -22.71 -24.48
N THR A 15 -30.46 -21.62 -23.72
CA THR A 15 -31.24 -21.57 -22.48
C THR A 15 -32.25 -20.44 -22.53
N HIS A 16 -33.34 -20.59 -21.76
CA HIS A 16 -34.38 -19.57 -21.64
C HIS A 16 -34.21 -18.79 -20.35
N VAL A 17 -33.97 -17.48 -20.47
CA VAL A 17 -33.88 -16.57 -19.32
C VAL A 17 -35.28 -16.07 -18.94
N GLY A 18 -35.72 -16.39 -17.73
CA GLY A 18 -36.99 -15.89 -17.18
C GLY A 18 -36.98 -14.40 -16.87
N ARG A 19 -38.16 -13.80 -16.68
CA ARG A 19 -38.34 -12.35 -16.41
C ARG A 19 -37.46 -11.84 -15.27
N ASP A 20 -37.35 -12.60 -14.18
CA ASP A 20 -36.58 -12.22 -12.99
C ASP A 20 -35.09 -12.56 -13.07
N GLN A 21 -34.67 -13.27 -14.13
CA GLN A 21 -33.29 -13.67 -14.41
C GLN A 21 -32.61 -12.79 -15.48
N ARG A 22 -33.30 -11.74 -15.95
CA ARG A 22 -32.82 -10.82 -16.99
C ARG A 22 -31.71 -9.88 -16.52
N ASP A 23 -31.75 -9.42 -15.27
CA ASP A 23 -30.77 -8.48 -14.70
C ASP A 23 -29.64 -9.24 -13.98
N PRO A 24 -28.35 -9.05 -14.36
CA PRO A 24 -27.21 -9.63 -13.65
C PRO A 24 -27.17 -9.31 -12.15
N ALA A 25 -27.70 -8.16 -11.74
CA ALA A 25 -27.79 -7.75 -10.33
C ALA A 25 -28.96 -8.39 -9.56
N SER A 26 -29.76 -9.24 -10.21
CA SER A 26 -30.84 -9.98 -9.57
C SER A 26 -30.30 -11.10 -8.67
N LYS A 27 -31.03 -11.37 -7.58
CA LYS A 27 -30.77 -12.53 -6.70
C LYS A 27 -30.94 -13.87 -7.44
N TYR A 28 -31.71 -13.89 -8.52
CA TYR A 28 -31.93 -15.08 -9.33
C TYR A 28 -30.76 -15.28 -10.31
N VAL A 29 -30.12 -16.45 -10.25
CA VAL A 29 -29.00 -16.81 -11.15
C VAL A 29 -29.60 -17.22 -12.51
N PRO A 30 -29.09 -16.67 -13.64
CA PRO A 30 -29.49 -17.14 -14.96
C PRO A 30 -28.98 -18.57 -15.21
N PRO A 31 -29.66 -19.37 -16.05
CA PRO A 31 -29.26 -20.75 -16.32
C PRO A 31 -27.86 -20.81 -16.95
N LYS A 32 -27.06 -21.83 -16.59
CA LYS A 32 -25.82 -22.17 -17.30
C LYS A 32 -26.20 -22.59 -18.72
N GLY A 33 -25.73 -21.89 -19.74
CA GLY A 33 -25.92 -22.29 -21.13
C GLY A 33 -25.05 -23.48 -21.54
N GLY A 34 -25.19 -23.90 -22.80
CA GLY A 34 -24.42 -25.02 -23.36
C GLY A 34 -22.93 -24.69 -23.46
N GLN A 35 -22.10 -25.68 -23.13
CA GLN A 35 -20.65 -25.66 -23.32
C GLN A 35 -20.26 -26.51 -24.54
N LEU A 36 -19.48 -25.92 -25.45
CA LEU A 36 -18.76 -26.62 -26.49
C LEU A 36 -17.28 -26.66 -26.09
N LEU A 37 -16.73 -27.86 -25.93
CA LEU A 37 -15.32 -28.08 -25.62
C LEU A 37 -14.71 -28.97 -26.70
N LEU A 38 -13.64 -28.49 -27.33
CA LEU A 38 -12.90 -29.18 -28.37
C LEU A 38 -11.43 -29.30 -27.93
N GLY A 39 -10.91 -30.53 -27.95
CA GLY A 39 -9.55 -30.85 -27.55
C GLY A 39 -9.42 -31.22 -26.07
N ASP A 40 -8.22 -31.59 -25.66
CA ASP A 40 -7.94 -31.95 -24.27
C ASP A 40 -7.59 -30.72 -23.45
N ALA A 41 -8.55 -30.18 -22.69
CA ALA A 41 -8.34 -29.00 -21.86
C ALA A 41 -7.26 -29.16 -20.77
N THR A 42 -6.85 -30.39 -20.44
CA THR A 42 -5.81 -30.64 -19.45
C THR A 42 -4.40 -30.53 -20.02
N GLY A 43 -4.23 -30.68 -21.34
CA GLY A 43 -2.94 -30.71 -22.02
C GLY A 43 -2.08 -31.87 -21.53
N SER A 44 -2.24 -33.06 -22.12
CA SER A 44 -1.46 -34.23 -21.71
C SER A 44 0.03 -34.05 -22.08
N GLY A 45 0.97 -34.66 -21.33
CA GLY A 45 2.40 -34.60 -21.64
C GLY A 45 3.21 -33.57 -20.83
N ASP A 46 4.22 -32.95 -21.47
CA ASP A 46 5.17 -32.01 -20.83
C ASP A 46 4.48 -30.66 -20.55
N SER A 47 4.60 -30.15 -19.32
CA SER A 47 4.07 -28.84 -18.90
C SER A 47 4.57 -27.65 -19.74
N THR A 48 5.69 -27.80 -20.45
CA THR A 48 6.27 -26.78 -21.34
C THR A 48 5.77 -26.87 -22.79
N GLN A 49 5.23 -28.03 -23.19
CA GLN A 49 4.66 -28.29 -24.51
C GLN A 49 3.43 -29.20 -24.35
N PRO A 50 2.32 -28.68 -23.82
CA PRO A 50 1.10 -29.45 -23.66
C PRO A 50 0.61 -30.01 -25.00
N ASP A 51 0.09 -31.25 -24.97
CA ASP A 51 -0.58 -31.90 -26.08
C ASP A 51 -2.11 -31.84 -25.88
N TYR A 52 -2.76 -30.99 -26.65
CA TYR A 52 -4.20 -30.78 -26.70
C TYR A 52 -4.92 -31.71 -27.68
N HIS A 53 -4.17 -32.55 -28.40
CA HIS A 53 -4.65 -33.58 -29.33
C HIS A 53 -5.52 -33.12 -30.50
N LEU A 54 -5.63 -31.81 -30.76
CA LEU A 54 -6.25 -31.26 -31.97
C LEU A 54 -5.22 -30.59 -32.88
N PRO A 55 -5.33 -30.76 -34.22
CA PRO A 55 -4.52 -30.05 -35.20
C PRO A 55 -5.13 -28.66 -35.49
N ASP A 56 -4.94 -28.12 -36.69
CA ASP A 56 -5.50 -26.83 -37.08
C ASP A 56 -7.03 -26.79 -36.92
N VAL A 57 -7.56 -25.68 -36.40
CA VAL A 57 -9.00 -25.47 -36.21
C VAL A 57 -9.43 -24.22 -36.97
N VAL A 58 -10.46 -24.32 -37.81
CA VAL A 58 -11.00 -23.19 -38.58
C VAL A 58 -12.49 -23.05 -38.33
N PHE A 59 -12.91 -21.85 -37.91
CA PHE A 59 -14.32 -21.45 -37.92
C PHE A 59 -14.63 -20.80 -39.28
N SER A 60 -15.50 -21.42 -40.07
CA SER A 60 -15.78 -21.01 -41.46
C SER A 60 -17.28 -20.82 -41.69
N SER A 61 -17.64 -19.95 -42.64
CA SER A 61 -19.03 -19.76 -43.09
C SER A 61 -19.48 -20.76 -44.16
N SER A 62 -18.57 -21.56 -44.72
CA SER A 62 -18.85 -22.52 -45.79
C SER A 62 -18.35 -23.92 -45.44
N THR A 63 -19.19 -24.93 -45.66
CA THR A 63 -18.82 -26.33 -45.58
C THR A 63 -17.64 -26.63 -46.50
N PRO A 64 -16.48 -27.06 -45.99
CA PRO A 64 -15.40 -27.52 -46.85
C PRO A 64 -15.77 -28.87 -47.48
N ASP A 65 -15.26 -29.14 -48.68
CA ASP A 65 -15.24 -30.51 -49.19
C ASP A 65 -14.44 -31.39 -48.22
N LEU A 66 -14.94 -32.60 -47.93
CA LEU A 66 -14.22 -33.54 -47.06
C LEU A 66 -12.83 -33.82 -47.68
N PRO A 67 -11.73 -33.64 -46.92
CA PRO A 67 -10.39 -33.84 -47.45
C PRO A 67 -10.21 -35.25 -48.02
N ALA A 68 -9.36 -35.39 -49.05
CA ALA A 68 -8.99 -36.70 -49.58
C ALA A 68 -8.44 -37.59 -48.44
N GLY A 69 -9.07 -38.75 -48.22
CA GLY A 69 -8.72 -39.67 -47.12
C GLY A 69 -9.38 -39.36 -45.78
N PHE A 70 -10.41 -38.52 -45.71
CA PHE A 70 -11.23 -38.31 -44.51
C PHE A 70 -11.89 -39.62 -44.00
N ASP A 71 -12.23 -40.53 -44.92
CA ASP A 71 -12.79 -41.87 -44.66
C ASP A 71 -11.73 -42.98 -44.65
N SER A 72 -10.44 -42.62 -44.71
CA SER A 72 -9.36 -43.59 -44.80
C SER A 72 -9.27 -44.44 -43.53
N ASP A 73 -9.01 -45.74 -43.72
CA ASP A 73 -8.93 -46.71 -42.62
C ASP A 73 -7.86 -46.27 -41.61
N PRO A 74 -8.23 -46.01 -40.34
CA PRO A 74 -7.32 -45.51 -39.33
C PRO A 74 -6.25 -46.52 -38.91
N LEU A 75 -6.29 -47.77 -39.36
CA LEU A 75 -5.27 -48.79 -39.12
C LEU A 75 -4.35 -49.03 -40.33
N ASN A 76 -4.81 -48.73 -41.55
CA ASN A 76 -4.14 -49.12 -42.79
C ASN A 76 -3.68 -47.95 -43.68
N ALA A 77 -4.17 -46.73 -43.46
CA ALA A 77 -3.75 -45.55 -44.22
C ALA A 77 -2.44 -44.96 -43.67
N PRO A 78 -1.46 -44.60 -44.53
CA PRO A 78 -0.24 -43.90 -44.10
C PRO A 78 -0.60 -42.59 -43.39
N LEU A 79 0.16 -42.24 -42.34
CA LEU A 79 -0.17 -41.12 -41.43
C LEU A 79 -0.37 -39.77 -42.16
N GLY A 80 0.31 -39.55 -43.29
CA GLY A 80 0.17 -38.34 -44.11
C GLY A 80 -1.03 -38.32 -45.08
N ALA A 81 -1.84 -39.37 -45.14
CA ALA A 81 -3.05 -39.45 -45.98
C ALA A 81 -4.35 -39.13 -45.22
N ARG A 82 -4.25 -38.66 -43.97
CA ARG A 82 -5.41 -38.34 -43.12
C ARG A 82 -5.63 -36.84 -43.06
N ALA A 83 -6.89 -36.42 -43.04
CA ALA A 83 -7.26 -35.04 -42.75
C ALA A 83 -6.65 -34.60 -41.41
N ASP A 84 -5.94 -33.47 -41.41
CA ASP A 84 -5.26 -32.84 -40.25
C ASP A 84 -5.83 -31.44 -39.99
N LEU A 85 -7.16 -31.33 -40.06
CA LEU A 85 -7.91 -30.08 -39.96
C LEU A 85 -9.25 -30.34 -39.26
N VAL A 86 -9.59 -29.46 -38.33
CA VAL A 86 -10.91 -29.38 -37.71
C VAL A 86 -11.63 -28.16 -38.30
N THR A 87 -12.77 -28.36 -38.97
CA THR A 87 -13.58 -27.26 -39.48
C THR A 87 -14.92 -27.19 -38.76
N LEU A 88 -15.25 -26.01 -38.23
CA LEU A 88 -16.53 -25.72 -37.62
C LEU A 88 -17.31 -24.74 -38.52
N THR A 89 -18.36 -25.26 -39.16
CA THR A 89 -19.30 -24.48 -39.96
C THR A 89 -20.67 -24.38 -39.28
N ALA A 90 -20.98 -25.36 -38.43
CA ALA A 90 -21.96 -25.22 -37.38
C ALA A 90 -21.63 -23.97 -36.55
N GLN A 91 -22.54 -22.99 -36.48
CA GLN A 91 -22.38 -21.78 -35.67
C GLN A 91 -22.77 -22.10 -34.21
N PRO A 92 -21.83 -22.43 -33.28
CA PRO A 92 -22.18 -22.69 -31.88
C PRO A 92 -22.90 -21.50 -31.24
N THR A 93 -22.59 -20.29 -31.70
CA THR A 93 -23.28 -19.03 -31.39
C THR A 93 -24.78 -19.08 -31.73
N ALA A 94 -25.14 -19.53 -32.94
CA ALA A 94 -26.54 -19.70 -33.36
C ALA A 94 -27.27 -20.81 -32.59
N GLY A 95 -26.51 -21.79 -32.09
CA GLY A 95 -27.00 -22.84 -31.21
C GLY A 95 -27.33 -22.39 -29.79
N GLY A 96 -26.97 -21.16 -29.41
CA GLY A 96 -27.15 -20.63 -28.05
C GLY A 96 -26.13 -21.14 -27.03
N PHE A 97 -24.97 -21.65 -27.49
CA PHE A 97 -23.86 -21.96 -26.61
C PHE A 97 -23.28 -20.67 -26.03
N ASN A 98 -22.99 -20.68 -24.74
CA ASN A 98 -22.43 -19.52 -24.04
C ASN A 98 -20.99 -19.76 -23.55
N ARG A 99 -20.50 -20.99 -23.63
CA ARG A 99 -19.12 -21.35 -23.33
C ARG A 99 -18.53 -22.11 -24.51
N ILE A 100 -17.49 -21.56 -25.11
CA ILE A 100 -16.78 -22.19 -26.23
C ILE A 100 -15.31 -22.29 -25.80
N GLU A 101 -14.80 -23.49 -25.70
CA GLU A 101 -13.39 -23.73 -25.41
C GLU A 101 -12.78 -24.60 -26.50
N VAL A 102 -11.70 -24.12 -27.09
CA VAL A 102 -10.95 -24.84 -28.12
C VAL A 102 -9.50 -24.90 -27.71
N TYR A 103 -8.96 -26.10 -27.65
CA TYR A 103 -7.57 -26.39 -27.33
C TYR A 103 -6.94 -27.12 -28.53
N SER A 104 -5.97 -26.49 -29.18
CA SER A 104 -5.29 -26.99 -30.39
C SER A 104 -3.78 -26.97 -30.22
N ASN A 105 -3.09 -27.96 -30.79
CA ASN A 105 -1.64 -27.97 -30.87
C ASN A 105 -1.08 -27.07 -31.97
N LYS A 106 -1.93 -26.59 -32.90
CA LYS A 106 -1.52 -25.80 -34.07
C LYS A 106 -2.33 -24.50 -34.15
N ARG A 107 -2.73 -24.07 -35.36
CA ARG A 107 -3.40 -22.79 -35.60
C ARG A 107 -4.90 -22.88 -35.31
N ILE A 108 -5.46 -21.84 -34.70
CA ILE A 108 -6.90 -21.59 -34.63
C ILE A 108 -7.21 -20.35 -35.49
N SER A 109 -8.03 -20.48 -36.53
CA SER A 109 -8.48 -19.37 -37.38
C SER A 109 -9.98 -19.12 -37.22
N VAL A 110 -10.36 -17.87 -36.99
CA VAL A 110 -11.75 -17.41 -36.97
C VAL A 110 -12.01 -16.59 -38.22
N ASP A 111 -12.55 -17.23 -39.26
CA ASP A 111 -12.72 -16.65 -40.60
C ASP A 111 -14.17 -16.23 -40.87
N THR A 112 -15.07 -16.45 -39.90
CA THR A 112 -16.47 -16.05 -39.94
C THR A 112 -16.85 -15.34 -38.66
N SER A 113 -17.80 -14.41 -38.75
CA SER A 113 -18.20 -13.60 -37.60
C SER A 113 -18.83 -14.47 -36.51
N LEU A 114 -18.36 -14.30 -35.26
CA LEU A 114 -18.89 -15.00 -34.10
C LEU A 114 -19.65 -14.00 -33.21
N ALA A 115 -20.97 -14.17 -33.13
CA ALA A 115 -21.83 -13.34 -32.29
C ALA A 115 -22.44 -14.15 -31.14
N LEU A 116 -21.96 -13.96 -29.93
CA LEU A 116 -22.56 -14.57 -28.75
C LEU A 116 -23.75 -13.72 -28.26
N GLN A 117 -24.95 -14.30 -28.31
CA GLN A 117 -26.18 -13.67 -27.83
C GLN A 117 -26.67 -14.36 -26.55
N GLY A 118 -27.34 -13.62 -25.65
CA GLY A 118 -28.11 -14.26 -24.58
C GLY A 118 -27.40 -14.48 -23.24
N ILE A 119 -26.24 -13.87 -22.98
CA ILE A 119 -25.41 -14.26 -21.82
C ILE A 119 -25.20 -13.21 -20.74
N THR A 120 -25.65 -13.53 -19.53
CA THR A 120 -25.47 -12.65 -18.37
C THR A 120 -24.07 -12.81 -17.79
N PRO A 121 -23.28 -11.72 -17.65
CA PRO A 121 -22.02 -11.75 -16.92
C PRO A 121 -22.31 -11.92 -15.43
N LYS A 122 -22.53 -13.16 -15.01
CA LYS A 122 -22.48 -13.56 -13.61
C LYS A 122 -21.46 -14.69 -13.50
N VAL A 123 -20.94 -14.87 -12.30
CA VAL A 123 -20.35 -16.14 -11.91
C VAL A 123 -21.50 -17.05 -11.47
N ASP A 124 -21.44 -18.33 -11.82
CA ASP A 124 -22.35 -19.32 -11.25
C ASP A 124 -22.10 -19.48 -9.74
N ALA A 125 -22.90 -20.32 -9.07
CA ALA A 125 -22.74 -20.60 -7.65
C ALA A 125 -21.37 -21.22 -7.29
N ASP A 126 -20.65 -21.74 -8.29
CA ASP A 126 -19.34 -22.38 -8.17
C ASP A 126 -18.19 -21.41 -8.51
N GLY A 127 -18.50 -20.14 -8.79
CA GLY A 127 -17.52 -19.10 -9.13
C GLY A 127 -17.08 -19.06 -10.60
N ASN A 128 -17.63 -19.91 -11.47
CA ASN A 128 -17.28 -19.92 -12.90
C ASN A 128 -18.02 -18.83 -13.67
N LYS A 129 -17.33 -18.12 -14.56
CA LYS A 129 -17.97 -17.11 -15.40
C LYS A 129 -18.93 -17.76 -16.40
N LEU A 130 -20.12 -17.18 -16.53
CA LEU A 130 -21.23 -17.75 -17.32
C LEU A 130 -21.09 -17.57 -18.85
N ALA A 131 -20.21 -16.68 -19.34
CA ALA A 131 -19.79 -16.69 -20.74
C ALA A 131 -18.30 -16.53 -20.93
N THR A 132 -17.74 -17.48 -21.65
CA THR A 132 -16.32 -17.50 -21.98
C THR A 132 -16.13 -18.08 -23.37
N VAL A 133 -15.38 -17.38 -24.21
CA VAL A 133 -14.71 -17.98 -25.36
C VAL A 133 -13.24 -18.09 -25.02
N LYS A 134 -12.72 -19.30 -24.98
CA LYS A 134 -11.31 -19.57 -24.70
C LYS A 134 -10.71 -20.34 -25.86
N LEU A 135 -9.74 -19.73 -26.53
CA LEU A 135 -8.99 -20.34 -27.61
C LEU A 135 -7.54 -20.50 -27.15
N VAL A 136 -7.06 -21.73 -27.09
CA VAL A 136 -5.68 -22.08 -26.73
C VAL A 136 -5.06 -22.79 -27.92
N GLY A 137 -4.03 -22.21 -28.50
CA GLY A 137 -3.40 -22.70 -29.72
C GLY A 137 -1.90 -22.43 -29.75
N HIS A 138 -1.22 -22.93 -30.77
CA HIS A 138 0.11 -22.43 -31.12
C HIS A 138 0.00 -21.01 -31.69
N GLU A 139 -0.90 -20.82 -32.64
CA GLU A 139 -1.18 -19.55 -33.33
C GLU A 139 -2.68 -19.31 -33.35
N ILE A 140 -3.11 -18.05 -33.19
CA ILE A 140 -4.53 -17.67 -33.23
C ILE A 140 -4.71 -16.48 -34.16
N ASP A 141 -5.53 -16.66 -35.19
CA ASP A 141 -5.90 -15.65 -36.17
C ASP A 141 -7.38 -15.31 -36.05
N ILE A 142 -7.71 -14.03 -35.81
CA ILE A 142 -9.09 -13.52 -35.84
C ILE A 142 -9.23 -12.66 -37.09
N ASN A 143 -9.85 -13.23 -38.13
CA ASN A 143 -10.00 -12.62 -39.45
C ASN A 143 -11.41 -12.05 -39.71
N ALA A 144 -12.34 -12.22 -38.76
CA ALA A 144 -13.71 -11.73 -38.85
C ALA A 144 -14.22 -11.19 -37.51
N ASP A 145 -15.27 -10.36 -37.56
CA ASP A 145 -15.82 -9.69 -36.39
C ASP A 145 -16.27 -10.66 -35.28
N PHE A 146 -15.95 -10.30 -34.05
CA PHE A 146 -16.35 -11.03 -32.86
C PHE A 146 -17.17 -10.10 -31.95
N HIS A 147 -18.42 -10.47 -31.65
CA HIS A 147 -19.32 -9.64 -30.85
C HIS A 147 -19.97 -10.47 -29.73
N ALA A 148 -19.54 -10.25 -28.49
CA ALA A 148 -20.00 -11.01 -27.33
C ALA A 148 -20.24 -10.09 -26.11
N PRO A 149 -21.38 -9.39 -26.04
CA PRO A 149 -21.65 -8.42 -24.98
C PRO A 149 -21.51 -9.02 -23.59
N GLY A 150 -20.68 -8.40 -22.73
CA GLY A 150 -20.45 -8.87 -21.36
C GLY A 150 -19.60 -10.14 -21.23
N ALA A 151 -19.18 -10.78 -22.32
CA ALA A 151 -18.46 -12.05 -22.28
C ALA A 151 -16.96 -11.88 -22.01
N VAL A 152 -16.31 -12.95 -21.53
CA VAL A 152 -14.85 -13.00 -21.48
C VAL A 152 -14.32 -13.70 -22.73
N LEU A 153 -13.42 -13.03 -23.46
CA LEU A 153 -12.64 -13.63 -24.55
C LEU A 153 -11.20 -13.84 -24.07
N GLU A 154 -10.76 -15.09 -24.00
CA GLU A 154 -9.41 -15.48 -23.65
C GLU A 154 -8.72 -16.11 -24.86
N LEU A 155 -7.69 -15.43 -25.37
CA LEU A 155 -6.85 -15.96 -26.44
C LEU A 155 -5.48 -16.29 -25.84
N GLN A 156 -5.06 -17.55 -25.94
CA GLN A 156 -3.78 -18.00 -25.43
C GLN A 156 -2.99 -18.69 -26.55
N ALA A 157 -1.98 -18.01 -27.07
CA ALA A 157 -0.99 -18.60 -27.97
C ALA A 157 0.22 -19.06 -27.14
N THR A 158 0.52 -20.36 -27.15
CA THR A 158 1.59 -20.96 -26.34
C THR A 158 2.41 -21.97 -27.13
N THR A 159 3.54 -22.40 -26.58
CA THR A 159 4.24 -23.59 -27.09
C THR A 159 3.39 -24.83 -26.83
N THR A 160 3.31 -25.72 -27.82
CA THR A 160 2.44 -26.91 -27.85
C THR A 160 3.21 -28.08 -28.44
N ALA A 161 2.75 -29.31 -28.16
CA ALA A 161 3.36 -30.51 -28.72
C ALA A 161 3.31 -30.49 -30.27
N GLY A 162 4.47 -30.66 -30.90
CA GLY A 162 4.60 -30.70 -32.37
C GLY A 162 4.58 -29.33 -33.08
N GLY A 163 4.60 -28.22 -32.34
CA GLY A 163 4.83 -26.87 -32.88
C GLY A 163 6.31 -26.50 -32.94
N ASP A 164 6.66 -25.49 -33.76
CA ASP A 164 8.04 -25.05 -34.03
C ASP A 164 8.69 -24.22 -32.87
N GLY A 165 8.30 -24.48 -31.62
CA GLY A 165 8.74 -23.72 -30.44
C GLY A 165 8.08 -22.33 -30.33
N ALA A 166 8.65 -21.39 -29.57
CA ALA A 166 8.05 -20.05 -29.42
C ALA A 166 8.10 -19.22 -30.72
N THR A 167 9.04 -19.55 -31.61
CA THR A 167 9.17 -19.02 -32.97
C THR A 167 8.05 -19.57 -33.85
N GLY A 168 6.96 -18.82 -33.98
CA GLY A 168 5.76 -19.24 -34.73
C GLY A 168 4.48 -19.13 -33.91
N SER A 169 4.58 -19.06 -32.58
CA SER A 169 3.44 -18.77 -31.72
C SER A 169 3.05 -17.29 -31.81
N GLY A 170 1.76 -17.00 -31.88
CA GLY A 170 1.30 -15.63 -32.06
C GLY A 170 -0.21 -15.46 -32.00
N ILE A 171 -0.63 -14.21 -31.79
CA ILE A 171 -2.04 -13.79 -31.92
C ILE A 171 -2.09 -12.67 -32.95
N ARG A 172 -2.99 -12.78 -33.92
CA ARG A 172 -3.22 -11.74 -34.94
C ARG A 172 -4.70 -11.41 -35.03
N ILE A 173 -5.03 -10.14 -34.91
CA ILE A 173 -6.32 -9.58 -35.28
C ILE A 173 -6.14 -8.93 -36.65
N ALA A 174 -6.94 -9.32 -37.64
CA ALA A 174 -6.81 -8.80 -39.00
C ALA A 174 -7.24 -7.32 -39.11
N ASP A 175 -6.87 -6.69 -40.22
CA ASP A 175 -7.20 -5.29 -40.50
C ASP A 175 -8.74 -5.09 -40.52
N GLY A 176 -9.21 -4.00 -39.92
CA GLY A 176 -10.64 -3.64 -39.89
C GLY A 176 -11.54 -4.54 -39.03
N VAL A 177 -11.01 -5.57 -38.36
CA VAL A 177 -11.80 -6.49 -37.53
C VAL A 177 -12.20 -5.85 -36.20
N THR A 178 -13.47 -5.98 -35.83
CA THR A 178 -13.99 -5.59 -34.51
C THR A 178 -14.12 -6.79 -33.59
N VAL A 179 -13.46 -6.73 -32.44
CA VAL A 179 -13.61 -7.68 -31.33
C VAL A 179 -14.20 -6.93 -30.13
N SER A 180 -15.49 -7.12 -29.89
CA SER A 180 -16.24 -6.39 -28.86
C SER A 180 -16.81 -7.32 -27.81
N SER A 181 -16.59 -6.96 -26.55
CA SER A 181 -17.35 -7.45 -25.40
C SER A 181 -18.12 -6.33 -24.68
N ALA A 182 -18.30 -5.20 -25.36
CA ALA A 182 -18.98 -4.03 -24.83
C ALA A 182 -20.41 -4.34 -24.37
N GLY A 183 -20.87 -3.59 -23.37
CA GLY A 183 -22.26 -3.62 -22.96
C GLY A 183 -23.17 -3.03 -24.04
N GLY A 184 -24.38 -3.57 -24.17
CA GLY A 184 -25.38 -3.12 -25.14
C GLY A 184 -26.31 -2.03 -24.60
N TRP A 185 -27.06 -1.41 -25.51
CA TRP A 185 -28.22 -0.59 -25.17
C TRP A 185 -29.49 -1.44 -25.04
N ILE A 186 -30.14 -1.38 -23.88
CA ILE A 186 -31.42 -2.04 -23.63
C ILE A 186 -32.49 -1.00 -23.30
N ASN A 187 -33.61 -1.03 -24.03
CA ASN A 187 -34.73 -0.11 -23.84
C ASN A 187 -36.04 -0.89 -23.64
N ASP A 188 -36.41 -1.12 -22.38
CA ASP A 188 -37.65 -1.83 -22.03
C ASP A 188 -38.92 -0.96 -22.20
N THR A 189 -38.78 0.29 -22.63
CA THR A 189 -39.91 1.19 -22.94
C THR A 189 -40.28 1.23 -24.42
N SER A 190 -39.42 0.70 -25.30
CA SER A 190 -39.73 0.49 -26.72
C SER A 190 -40.45 -0.85 -26.94
N ALA A 191 -41.26 -0.96 -28.00
CA ALA A 191 -41.88 -2.23 -28.38
C ALA A 191 -40.79 -3.29 -28.66
N GLY A 192 -40.93 -4.49 -28.09
CA GLY A 192 -39.91 -5.56 -28.17
C GLY A 192 -39.10 -5.81 -26.88
N ALA A 193 -39.55 -5.32 -25.72
CA ALA A 193 -38.90 -5.56 -24.43
C ALA A 193 -38.91 -7.07 -24.05
N GLY A 194 -37.79 -7.75 -24.29
CA GLY A 194 -37.55 -9.16 -23.97
C GLY A 194 -36.07 -9.51 -24.16
N GLY A 195 -35.56 -10.52 -23.45
CA GLY A 195 -34.14 -10.88 -23.46
C GLY A 195 -33.33 -10.26 -22.30
N ALA A 196 -32.13 -10.75 -22.06
CA ALA A 196 -31.35 -10.37 -20.89
C ALA A 196 -30.57 -9.06 -21.06
N ILE A 197 -30.12 -8.51 -19.93
CA ILE A 197 -29.67 -7.12 -19.79
C ILE A 197 -28.14 -7.08 -19.75
N TRP A 198 -27.53 -6.68 -20.87
CA TRP A 198 -26.07 -6.60 -21.09
C TRP A 198 -25.49 -5.22 -20.80
N ARG A 199 -25.76 -4.63 -19.63
CA ARG A 199 -25.23 -3.28 -19.35
C ARG A 199 -23.74 -3.28 -19.00
N ASP A 200 -23.23 -4.33 -18.37
CA ASP A 200 -21.82 -4.41 -18.00
C ASP A 200 -21.02 -5.01 -19.16
N ALA A 201 -19.86 -4.43 -19.44
CA ALA A 201 -18.93 -4.95 -20.43
C ALA A 201 -18.17 -6.18 -19.92
N GLY A 202 -17.64 -6.94 -20.87
CA GLY A 202 -16.83 -8.12 -20.62
C GLY A 202 -15.33 -7.83 -20.55
N ASN A 203 -14.52 -8.86 -20.72
CA ASN A 203 -13.06 -8.74 -20.70
C ASN A 203 -12.45 -9.37 -21.95
N LEU A 204 -11.42 -8.72 -22.49
CA LEU A 204 -10.56 -9.26 -23.56
C LEU A 204 -9.19 -9.54 -22.95
N SER A 205 -8.74 -10.79 -22.97
CA SER A 205 -7.46 -11.22 -22.37
C SER A 205 -6.66 -12.04 -23.37
N PHE A 206 -5.66 -11.42 -24.00
CA PHE A 206 -4.84 -12.04 -25.03
C PHE A 206 -3.42 -12.24 -24.49
N SER A 207 -2.95 -13.48 -24.50
CA SER A 207 -1.66 -13.88 -23.95
C SER A 207 -0.91 -14.72 -24.97
N SER A 208 0.22 -14.23 -25.45
CA SER A 208 1.05 -14.92 -26.43
C SER A 208 2.45 -15.21 -25.89
N ALA A 209 2.94 -16.42 -26.13
CA ALA A 209 4.35 -16.77 -25.99
C ALA A 209 5.22 -16.05 -27.05
N GLY A 210 4.65 -15.74 -28.22
CA GLY A 210 5.28 -14.95 -29.27
C GLY A 210 4.62 -13.59 -29.47
N ALA A 211 4.45 -13.17 -30.74
CA ALA A 211 4.00 -11.82 -31.08
C ALA A 211 2.48 -11.66 -31.01
N LEU A 212 2.01 -10.48 -30.63
CA LEU A 212 0.60 -10.07 -30.68
C LEU A 212 0.47 -8.87 -31.60
N ARG A 213 -0.34 -8.99 -32.64
CA ARG A 213 -0.54 -7.93 -33.65
C ARG A 213 -2.00 -7.58 -33.80
N LEU A 214 -2.33 -6.31 -33.57
CA LEU A 214 -3.60 -5.73 -33.96
C LEU A 214 -3.43 -5.10 -35.35
N GLY A 215 -4.24 -5.55 -36.31
CA GLY A 215 -4.24 -5.01 -37.67
C GLY A 215 -4.70 -3.56 -37.74
N THR A 216 -4.37 -2.88 -38.84
CA THR A 216 -4.72 -1.47 -39.04
C THR A 216 -6.24 -1.30 -39.04
N GLY A 217 -6.74 -0.36 -38.23
CA GLY A 217 -8.18 -0.08 -38.12
C GLY A 217 -8.99 -1.19 -37.47
N SER A 218 -8.34 -2.19 -36.85
CA SER A 218 -9.03 -3.13 -35.97
C SER A 218 -9.54 -2.42 -34.69
N LEU A 219 -10.56 -2.95 -34.04
CA LEU A 219 -11.16 -2.38 -32.83
C LEU A 219 -11.30 -3.43 -31.74
N LEU A 220 -10.73 -3.19 -30.57
CA LEU A 220 -11.03 -3.93 -29.34
C LEU A 220 -11.91 -3.06 -28.43
N ASP A 221 -13.12 -3.52 -28.12
CA ASP A 221 -14.10 -2.72 -27.36
C ASP A 221 -14.63 -3.43 -26.11
N VAL A 222 -14.47 -2.79 -24.96
CA VAL A 222 -14.98 -3.17 -23.64
C VAL A 222 -15.77 -2.04 -22.96
N SER A 223 -16.40 -1.17 -23.76
CA SER A 223 -17.18 -0.03 -23.26
C SER A 223 -18.45 -0.46 -22.53
N ALA A 224 -18.81 0.27 -21.49
CA ALA A 224 -20.02 0.04 -20.69
C ALA A 224 -21.28 0.24 -21.53
N GLY A 225 -22.30 -0.58 -21.29
CA GLY A 225 -23.65 -0.42 -21.82
C GLY A 225 -24.60 0.31 -20.87
N ALA A 226 -25.86 0.46 -21.29
CA ALA A 226 -26.89 1.11 -20.49
C ALA A 226 -28.25 0.45 -20.68
N TRP A 227 -29.07 0.49 -19.62
CA TRP A 227 -30.41 -0.03 -19.62
C TRP A 227 -31.41 1.02 -19.17
N ARG A 228 -32.42 1.27 -20.01
CA ARG A 228 -33.64 1.99 -19.63
C ARG A 228 -34.72 0.98 -19.25
N ALA A 229 -35.01 0.91 -17.95
CA ALA A 229 -36.03 0.02 -17.41
C ALA A 229 -37.43 0.44 -17.87
N SER A 230 -38.42 -0.46 -17.71
CA SER A 230 -39.82 -0.23 -18.10
C SER A 230 -40.47 0.99 -17.42
N ASN A 231 -39.96 1.42 -16.26
CA ASN A 231 -40.37 2.65 -15.57
C ASN A 231 -39.66 3.92 -16.09
N GLY A 232 -38.88 3.81 -17.15
CA GLY A 232 -38.13 4.90 -17.79
C GLY A 232 -36.81 5.27 -17.12
N LYS A 233 -36.44 4.68 -15.98
CA LYS A 233 -35.16 4.98 -15.28
C LYS A 233 -33.97 4.36 -16.01
N LEU A 234 -32.87 5.11 -16.08
CA LEU A 234 -31.59 4.64 -16.60
C LEU A 234 -30.78 3.93 -15.52
N LYS A 235 -30.12 2.85 -15.91
CA LYS A 235 -29.12 2.13 -15.14
C LYS A 235 -27.91 1.92 -16.05
N TYR A 236 -26.76 2.44 -15.62
CA TYR A 236 -25.50 2.31 -16.34
C TYR A 236 -24.76 1.06 -15.90
N GLY A 237 -24.07 0.41 -16.83
CA GLY A 237 -23.13 -0.65 -16.47
C GLY A 237 -21.71 -0.14 -16.31
N LYS A 238 -20.82 -1.08 -16.07
CA LYS A 238 -19.38 -0.86 -15.89
C LYS A 238 -18.63 -1.19 -17.17
N ALA A 239 -17.58 -0.42 -17.43
CA ALA A 239 -16.62 -0.72 -18.49
C ALA A 239 -15.73 -1.90 -18.07
N GLY A 240 -15.21 -2.60 -19.06
CA GLY A 240 -14.50 -3.86 -18.91
C GLY A 240 -12.99 -3.71 -18.87
N LYS A 241 -12.29 -4.81 -19.14
CA LYS A 241 -10.81 -4.88 -19.16
C LYS A 241 -10.28 -5.38 -20.50
N ILE A 242 -9.22 -4.73 -20.99
CA ILE A 242 -8.34 -5.26 -22.04
C ILE A 242 -6.98 -5.62 -21.40
N ASP A 243 -6.52 -6.84 -21.60
CA ASP A 243 -5.23 -7.36 -21.12
C ASP A 243 -4.47 -8.00 -22.28
N LEU A 244 -3.39 -7.36 -22.74
CA LEU A 244 -2.59 -7.81 -23.89
C LEU A 244 -1.18 -8.15 -23.43
N LYS A 245 -0.75 -9.41 -23.59
CA LYS A 245 0.55 -9.90 -23.14
C LYS A 245 1.27 -10.63 -24.27
N THR A 246 2.55 -10.34 -24.39
CA THR A 246 3.48 -11.05 -25.28
C THR A 246 4.64 -11.60 -24.47
N ASN A 247 5.40 -12.54 -25.05
CA ASN A 247 6.54 -13.19 -24.40
C ASN A 247 6.20 -13.88 -23.07
N VAL A 248 5.00 -14.46 -22.99
CA VAL A 248 4.52 -15.16 -21.78
C VAL A 248 5.08 -16.58 -21.75
N GLY A 249 5.66 -16.98 -20.61
CA GLY A 249 6.14 -18.35 -20.41
C GLY A 249 7.45 -18.69 -21.14
N THR A 250 8.04 -17.74 -21.87
CA THR A 250 9.33 -17.91 -22.55
C THR A 250 10.46 -17.33 -21.68
N GLY A 251 11.54 -18.10 -21.49
CA GLY A 251 12.70 -17.73 -20.66
C GLY A 251 13.61 -16.64 -21.25
N ALA A 252 13.02 -15.59 -21.83
CA ALA A 252 13.64 -14.39 -22.40
C ALA A 252 14.80 -14.62 -23.40
N SER A 253 14.43 -14.70 -24.68
CA SER A 253 15.29 -14.28 -25.82
C SER A 253 14.47 -13.99 -27.10
N GLY A 254 13.14 -13.85 -27.01
CA GLY A 254 12.27 -13.70 -28.18
C GLY A 254 11.95 -12.25 -28.55
N THR A 255 11.91 -11.95 -29.85
CA THR A 255 11.39 -10.72 -30.48
C THR A 255 9.84 -10.72 -30.54
N ALA A 256 9.20 -11.08 -29.42
CA ALA A 256 7.75 -11.19 -29.29
C ALA A 256 7.12 -9.79 -29.22
N ALA A 257 7.02 -9.13 -30.38
CA ALA A 257 6.51 -7.77 -30.49
C ALA A 257 5.02 -7.69 -30.15
N LEU A 258 4.63 -6.61 -29.46
CA LEU A 258 3.25 -6.17 -29.30
C LEU A 258 3.02 -4.98 -30.24
N SER A 259 2.25 -5.18 -31.32
CA SER A 259 1.85 -4.15 -32.30
C SER A 259 0.40 -3.72 -32.05
N LEU A 260 0.18 -2.42 -31.92
CA LEU A 260 -1.10 -1.81 -31.58
C LEU A 260 -1.57 -0.86 -32.69
N ASP A 261 -1.78 -1.37 -33.90
CA ASP A 261 -2.24 -0.56 -35.05
C ASP A 261 -3.79 -0.41 -35.11
N GLY A 262 -4.48 -0.92 -34.09
CA GLY A 262 -5.93 -0.83 -33.90
C GLY A 262 -6.34 0.06 -32.72
N ASP A 263 -7.64 0.38 -32.66
CA ASP A 263 -8.25 1.18 -31.61
C ASP A 263 -8.62 0.32 -30.40
N LEU A 264 -8.41 0.86 -29.20
CA LEU A 264 -8.80 0.25 -27.93
C LEU A 264 -9.85 1.14 -27.26
N LYS A 265 -11.01 0.59 -26.88
CA LYS A 265 -12.10 1.32 -26.21
C LYS A 265 -12.53 0.64 -24.92
N GLY A 266 -12.76 1.45 -23.90
CA GLY A 266 -13.25 1.03 -22.59
C GLY A 266 -14.00 2.15 -21.89
N TYR A 267 -14.86 2.88 -22.60
CA TYR A 267 -15.58 4.02 -22.04
C TYR A 267 -16.61 3.59 -20.99
N GLY A 268 -16.76 4.35 -19.91
CA GLY A 268 -17.77 4.12 -18.87
C GLY A 268 -18.56 5.39 -18.54
N PHE A 269 -19.74 5.24 -17.94
CA PHE A 269 -20.59 6.38 -17.55
C PHE A 269 -20.13 7.10 -16.27
N ASP A 270 -19.46 6.38 -15.36
CA ASP A 270 -18.94 6.92 -14.09
C ASP A 270 -17.41 6.79 -14.03
N LYS A 271 -16.89 5.59 -14.27
CA LYS A 271 -15.45 5.32 -14.41
C LYS A 271 -15.20 4.48 -15.67
N GLY A 272 -14.16 4.84 -16.41
CA GLY A 272 -13.65 4.08 -17.53
C GLY A 272 -13.13 2.68 -17.17
N GLY A 273 -12.85 1.89 -18.19
CA GLY A 273 -12.35 0.53 -18.10
C GLY A 273 -10.88 0.47 -17.67
N SER A 274 -10.31 -0.74 -17.73
CA SER A 274 -8.89 -0.97 -17.43
C SER A 274 -8.13 -1.53 -18.63
N LEU A 275 -6.95 -0.99 -18.88
CA LEU A 275 -6.04 -1.42 -19.93
C LEU A 275 -4.73 -1.93 -19.31
N ALA A 276 -4.33 -3.14 -19.68
CA ALA A 276 -3.06 -3.73 -19.27
C ALA A 276 -2.29 -4.21 -20.49
N LEU A 277 -1.05 -3.73 -20.64
CA LEU A 277 -0.12 -4.11 -21.69
C LEU A 277 1.15 -4.71 -21.08
N THR A 278 1.57 -5.87 -21.58
CA THR A 278 2.85 -6.49 -21.24
C THR A 278 3.62 -6.85 -22.50
N ALA A 279 4.83 -6.31 -22.61
CA ALA A 279 5.74 -6.55 -23.73
C ALA A 279 7.17 -6.84 -23.25
N PRO A 280 8.05 -7.42 -24.09
CA PRO A 280 9.46 -7.60 -23.75
C PRO A 280 10.11 -6.29 -23.32
N ARG A 281 9.92 -5.21 -24.08
CA ARG A 281 10.43 -3.87 -23.76
C ARG A 281 9.42 -2.84 -24.23
N VAL A 282 9.25 -1.79 -23.43
CA VAL A 282 8.36 -0.68 -23.78
C VAL A 282 9.13 0.63 -23.78
N THR A 283 8.95 1.43 -24.82
CA THR A 283 9.45 2.82 -24.85
C THR A 283 8.27 3.77 -25.03
N ILE A 284 8.16 4.79 -24.18
CA ILE A 284 7.15 5.84 -24.31
C ILE A 284 7.83 7.08 -24.87
N ALA A 285 7.56 7.38 -26.14
CA ALA A 285 8.19 8.47 -26.89
C ALA A 285 7.30 8.92 -28.07
N ASP A 286 7.37 10.19 -28.44
CA ASP A 286 6.73 10.71 -29.65
C ASP A 286 7.70 10.56 -30.84
N GLY A 287 7.83 9.34 -31.37
CA GLY A 287 8.73 9.01 -32.49
C GLY A 287 8.81 7.51 -32.79
N THR A 288 9.55 7.10 -33.84
CA THR A 288 9.67 5.69 -34.24
C THR A 288 11.02 5.00 -33.90
N SER A 289 11.02 3.82 -33.27
CA SER A 289 12.17 2.96 -32.85
C SER A 289 12.07 1.50 -33.42
N ALA A 290 12.45 0.41 -32.75
CA ALA A 290 12.16 -1.00 -33.15
C ALA A 290 11.32 -1.85 -32.14
N ASP A 291 11.19 -1.42 -30.88
CA ASP A 291 10.42 -2.10 -29.80
C ASP A 291 8.89 -1.78 -29.78
N THR A 292 8.12 -2.20 -28.77
CA THR A 292 6.74 -1.70 -28.56
C THR A 292 6.79 -0.24 -28.09
N TRP A 293 6.20 0.70 -28.84
CA TRP A 293 6.12 2.10 -28.39
C TRP A 293 4.71 2.59 -28.21
N LEU A 294 4.59 3.48 -27.23
CA LEU A 294 3.36 4.20 -26.92
C LEU A 294 3.66 5.69 -27.03
N THR A 295 2.80 6.43 -27.70
CA THR A 295 2.86 7.90 -27.74
C THR A 295 2.23 8.48 -26.49
N SER A 296 2.43 9.78 -26.25
CA SER A 296 1.70 10.50 -25.18
C SER A 296 0.18 10.43 -25.36
N ALA A 297 -0.29 10.48 -26.62
CA ALA A 297 -1.71 10.45 -26.97
C ALA A 297 -2.40 9.14 -26.61
N PHE A 298 -1.67 8.03 -26.60
CA PHE A 298 -2.19 6.70 -26.26
C PHE A 298 -2.97 6.68 -24.94
N PHE A 299 -2.44 7.34 -23.91
CA PHE A 299 -3.05 7.40 -22.57
C PHE A 299 -4.30 8.29 -22.51
N SER A 300 -4.50 9.16 -23.50
CA SER A 300 -5.62 10.12 -23.53
C SER A 300 -6.77 9.67 -24.44
N THR A 301 -6.67 8.47 -25.02
CA THR A 301 -7.64 7.91 -25.96
C THR A 301 -8.25 6.62 -25.44
N GLY A 302 -9.49 6.31 -25.83
CA GLY A 302 -10.11 5.02 -25.53
C GLY A 302 -10.92 4.96 -24.23
N GLY A 303 -10.87 6.00 -23.39
CA GLY A 303 -11.76 6.13 -22.23
C GLY A 303 -11.42 5.24 -21.05
N PHE A 304 -10.19 4.74 -20.96
CA PHE A 304 -9.73 3.97 -19.80
C PHE A 304 -9.50 4.87 -18.58
N ALA A 305 -9.78 4.35 -17.39
CA ALA A 305 -9.51 5.04 -16.13
C ALA A 305 -8.37 4.39 -15.34
N SER A 306 -7.79 3.31 -15.86
CA SER A 306 -6.68 2.57 -15.27
C SER A 306 -5.81 2.01 -16.38
N ASP A 307 -4.62 2.57 -16.56
CA ASP A 307 -3.63 2.12 -17.55
C ASP A 307 -2.44 1.45 -16.86
N THR A 308 -2.12 0.23 -17.26
CA THR A 308 -0.95 -0.52 -16.78
C THR A 308 -0.07 -0.90 -17.94
N VAL A 309 1.18 -0.47 -17.93
CA VAL A 309 2.16 -0.78 -18.98
C VAL A 309 3.36 -1.46 -18.33
N THR A 310 3.67 -2.68 -18.79
CA THR A 310 4.72 -3.53 -18.22
C THR A 310 5.75 -3.93 -19.28
N GLY A 311 7.01 -3.61 -19.02
CA GLY A 311 8.16 -4.15 -19.76
C GLY A 311 8.84 -5.29 -18.99
N ILE A 312 9.06 -6.44 -19.62
CA ILE A 312 9.73 -7.61 -18.98
C ILE A 312 11.26 -7.45 -18.89
N SER A 313 11.85 -6.71 -19.82
CA SER A 313 13.28 -6.40 -19.87
C SER A 313 13.58 -4.95 -19.49
N GLY A 314 12.56 -4.09 -19.53
CA GLY A 314 12.65 -2.69 -19.14
C GLY A 314 11.55 -1.82 -19.74
N LEU A 315 11.41 -0.63 -19.17
CA LEU A 315 10.52 0.42 -19.66
C LEU A 315 11.23 1.78 -19.59
N ASP A 316 11.23 2.52 -20.69
CA ASP A 316 11.83 3.85 -20.77
C ASP A 316 10.77 4.89 -21.16
N VAL A 317 10.62 5.96 -20.37
CA VAL A 317 9.90 7.18 -20.76
C VAL A 317 10.93 8.18 -21.26
N ALA A 318 10.81 8.60 -22.52
CA ALA A 318 11.80 9.50 -23.12
C ALA A 318 11.86 10.86 -22.40
N PRO A 319 13.03 11.54 -22.39
CA PRO A 319 13.16 12.88 -21.85
C PRO A 319 12.15 13.86 -22.43
N LEU A 320 11.75 14.87 -21.64
CA LEU A 320 10.81 15.93 -22.03
C LEU A 320 9.39 15.48 -22.46
N MET A 321 9.08 14.18 -22.38
CA MET A 321 7.75 13.65 -22.70
C MET A 321 6.71 14.12 -21.69
N THR A 322 5.48 14.40 -22.13
CA THR A 322 4.37 14.72 -21.22
C THR A 322 3.26 13.69 -21.37
N ILE A 323 2.92 13.00 -20.28
CA ILE A 323 1.79 12.07 -20.17
C ILE A 323 0.83 12.66 -19.14
N ALA A 324 -0.31 13.18 -19.59
CA ALA A 324 -1.29 13.84 -18.75
C ALA A 324 -2.73 13.50 -19.20
N PRO A 325 -3.17 12.25 -19.01
CA PRO A 325 -4.47 11.81 -19.52
C PRO A 325 -5.61 12.48 -18.76
N VAL A 326 -6.73 12.63 -19.46
CA VAL A 326 -7.95 13.28 -18.99
C VAL A 326 -9.10 12.30 -19.05
N ALA A 327 -9.84 12.14 -17.95
CA ALA A 327 -10.93 11.17 -17.90
C ALA A 327 -12.09 11.56 -18.84
N GLN A 328 -12.51 10.62 -19.67
CA GLN A 328 -13.71 10.72 -20.51
C GLN A 328 -14.81 9.80 -19.98
N SER A 329 -16.05 10.27 -20.02
CA SER A 329 -17.21 9.49 -19.59
C SER A 329 -18.30 9.49 -20.65
N LEU A 330 -19.07 8.40 -20.73
CA LEU A 330 -20.22 8.31 -21.61
C LEU A 330 -21.37 9.17 -21.08
N VAL A 331 -21.96 9.96 -21.96
CA VAL A 331 -23.19 10.71 -21.71
C VAL A 331 -24.23 10.29 -22.75
N MET A 332 -25.49 10.15 -22.35
CA MET A 332 -26.57 9.76 -23.27
C MET A 332 -26.76 10.83 -24.36
N ALA A 333 -26.68 10.41 -25.63
CA ALA A 333 -26.88 11.26 -26.79
C ALA A 333 -28.37 11.62 -26.97
N GLY A 334 -28.64 12.72 -27.68
CA GLY A 334 -30.01 13.15 -27.98
C GLY A 334 -30.80 12.07 -28.74
N GLY A 335 -32.01 11.73 -28.26
CA GLY A 335 -32.88 10.76 -28.94
C GLY A 335 -32.75 9.31 -28.49
N TYR A 336 -31.83 8.99 -27.57
CA TYR A 336 -31.64 7.64 -27.00
C TYR A 336 -32.94 6.94 -26.58
N ALA A 337 -33.90 7.72 -26.06
CA ALA A 337 -35.17 7.22 -25.55
C ALA A 337 -36.04 6.52 -26.61
N ARG A 338 -35.82 6.83 -27.89
CA ARG A 338 -36.53 6.24 -29.05
C ARG A 338 -35.75 5.11 -29.72
N THR A 339 -34.48 4.93 -29.39
CA THR A 339 -33.66 3.86 -29.95
C THR A 339 -34.08 2.51 -29.36
N ALA A 340 -34.36 1.54 -30.23
CA ALA A 340 -34.74 0.19 -29.82
C ALA A 340 -33.58 -0.54 -29.13
N SER A 341 -33.91 -1.54 -28.32
CA SER A 341 -32.92 -2.45 -27.72
C SER A 341 -32.03 -3.10 -28.79
N GLY A 342 -30.77 -3.37 -28.45
CA GLY A 342 -29.81 -4.05 -29.33
C GLY A 342 -28.97 -3.13 -30.20
N ALA A 343 -29.18 -1.82 -30.15
CA ALA A 343 -28.24 -0.86 -30.73
C ALA A 343 -26.89 -0.90 -29.99
N ALA A 344 -25.80 -0.63 -30.71
CA ALA A 344 -24.50 -0.40 -30.12
C ALA A 344 -24.54 0.83 -29.19
N ILE A 345 -23.75 0.81 -28.12
CA ILE A 345 -23.85 1.86 -27.10
C ILE A 345 -23.38 3.23 -27.62
N ASP A 346 -22.40 3.24 -28.52
CA ASP A 346 -21.89 4.44 -29.20
C ASP A 346 -22.92 5.10 -30.12
N ALA A 347 -23.96 4.38 -30.56
CA ALA A 347 -25.08 4.95 -31.31
C ALA A 347 -26.04 5.76 -30.42
N VAL A 348 -25.95 5.64 -29.10
CA VAL A 348 -26.84 6.30 -28.12
C VAL A 348 -26.08 7.08 -27.04
N THR A 349 -24.76 7.15 -27.13
CA THR A 349 -23.90 7.87 -26.19
C THR A 349 -22.78 8.60 -26.91
N ASP A 350 -22.32 9.69 -26.30
CA ASP A 350 -21.12 10.42 -26.72
C ASP A 350 -20.09 10.38 -25.58
N PRO A 351 -18.80 10.12 -25.87
CA PRO A 351 -17.74 10.31 -24.89
C PRO A 351 -17.51 11.81 -24.67
N VAL A 352 -17.59 12.25 -23.42
CA VAL A 352 -17.47 13.66 -23.04
C VAL A 352 -16.47 13.81 -21.90
N GLU A 353 -15.65 14.86 -21.96
CA GLU A 353 -14.89 15.35 -20.80
C GLU A 353 -15.86 16.08 -19.86
N LEU A 354 -16.23 15.46 -18.75
CA LEU A 354 -17.12 16.08 -17.77
C LEU A 354 -16.45 17.26 -17.07
N GLY A 355 -17.21 18.08 -16.33
CA GLY A 355 -16.61 19.08 -15.43
C GLY A 355 -15.67 18.42 -14.40
N LEU A 356 -14.68 19.16 -13.90
CA LEU A 356 -13.74 18.65 -12.89
C LEU A 356 -14.44 18.15 -11.62
N ASP A 357 -15.63 18.67 -11.30
CA ASP A 357 -16.48 18.24 -10.19
C ASP A 357 -17.04 16.82 -10.36
N LEU A 358 -17.43 16.48 -11.59
CA LEU A 358 -18.10 15.23 -11.92
C LEU A 358 -17.13 14.11 -12.33
N ARG A 359 -15.94 14.45 -12.84
CA ARG A 359 -14.93 13.46 -13.25
C ARG A 359 -14.35 12.66 -12.09
N LYS A 360 -14.13 11.36 -12.35
CA LYS A 360 -13.31 10.47 -11.52
C LYS A 360 -11.88 10.45 -12.06
N PRO A 361 -10.86 10.50 -11.18
CA PRO A 361 -9.48 10.59 -11.63
C PRO A 361 -8.95 9.25 -12.17
N ILE A 362 -7.93 9.35 -13.03
CA ILE A 362 -7.24 8.22 -13.67
C ILE A 362 -6.11 7.68 -12.78
N GLU A 363 -5.85 6.38 -12.92
CA GLU A 363 -4.72 5.68 -12.32
C GLU A 363 -3.75 5.20 -13.43
N ILE A 364 -2.45 5.50 -13.32
CA ILE A 364 -1.42 5.00 -14.26
C ILE A 364 -0.40 4.16 -13.47
N THR A 365 -0.10 2.97 -14.00
CA THR A 365 0.97 2.11 -13.50
C THR A 365 1.97 1.82 -14.62
N LEU A 366 3.23 2.22 -14.42
CA LEU A 366 4.35 1.83 -15.29
C LEU A 366 5.22 0.83 -14.52
N ALA A 367 5.49 -0.31 -15.14
CA ALA A 367 6.22 -1.39 -14.49
C ALA A 367 7.35 -1.93 -15.37
N ALA A 368 8.48 -2.25 -14.75
CA ALA A 368 9.52 -3.10 -15.32
C ALA A 368 9.69 -4.33 -14.44
N VAL A 369 9.27 -5.50 -14.91
CA VAL A 369 9.39 -6.77 -14.17
C VAL A 369 10.66 -7.51 -14.61
N SER A 370 11.09 -8.53 -13.88
CA SER A 370 12.17 -9.43 -14.34
C SER A 370 11.59 -10.71 -14.94
N GLY A 371 12.19 -11.21 -16.03
CA GLY A 371 11.86 -12.51 -16.64
C GLY A 371 13.04 -13.08 -17.45
N GLY A 372 13.26 -14.40 -17.40
CA GLY A 372 14.25 -15.12 -18.23
C GLY A 372 15.70 -14.61 -18.14
N GLY A 373 16.15 -14.14 -16.96
CA GLY A 373 17.50 -13.60 -16.78
C GLY A 373 17.67 -12.11 -17.13
N GLN A 374 16.61 -11.44 -17.59
CA GLN A 374 16.61 -9.98 -17.81
C GLN A 374 16.32 -9.20 -16.52
N ARG A 375 16.83 -7.96 -16.46
CA ARG A 375 16.72 -7.06 -15.32
C ARG A 375 15.64 -6.01 -15.59
N GLY A 376 14.54 -6.05 -14.83
CA GLY A 376 13.45 -5.08 -14.98
C GLY A 376 13.84 -3.68 -14.53
N VAL A 377 14.38 -2.86 -15.44
CA VAL A 377 14.76 -1.47 -15.20
C VAL A 377 13.69 -0.52 -15.75
N LEU A 378 13.25 0.45 -14.94
CA LEU A 378 12.32 1.50 -15.34
C LEU A 378 13.01 2.87 -15.26
N LYS A 379 13.00 3.64 -16.35
CA LYS A 379 13.55 5.01 -16.38
C LYS A 379 12.50 6.01 -16.82
N VAL A 380 12.30 7.05 -16.01
CA VAL A 380 11.59 8.27 -16.41
C VAL A 380 12.63 9.33 -16.72
N GLY A 381 12.79 9.66 -18.01
CA GLY A 381 13.83 10.55 -18.50
C GLY A 381 13.74 11.98 -17.95
N ASP A 382 14.86 12.69 -18.03
CA ASP A 382 14.97 14.06 -17.51
C ASP A 382 13.95 15.00 -18.15
N GLY A 383 13.29 15.80 -17.31
CA GLY A 383 12.26 16.74 -17.75
C GLY A 383 10.97 16.11 -18.28
N ALA A 384 10.84 14.77 -18.30
CA ALA A 384 9.55 14.12 -18.58
C ALA A 384 8.53 14.49 -17.49
N THR A 385 7.24 14.53 -17.82
CA THR A 385 6.15 14.86 -16.90
C THR A 385 5.08 13.78 -16.97
N LEU A 386 4.88 13.06 -15.87
CA LEU A 386 3.76 12.14 -15.66
C LEU A 386 2.76 12.84 -14.73
N ARG A 387 1.55 13.13 -15.20
CA ARG A 387 0.56 13.87 -14.42
C ARG A 387 -0.81 13.21 -14.46
N THR A 388 -1.50 13.20 -13.32
CA THR A 388 -2.92 12.82 -13.23
C THR A 388 -3.78 14.00 -12.82
N GLU A 389 -5.09 13.87 -12.99
CA GLU A 389 -6.07 14.79 -12.42
C GLU A 389 -6.09 14.72 -10.88
N ALA A 390 -6.76 15.68 -10.26
CA ALA A 390 -6.89 15.76 -8.81
C ALA A 390 -7.46 14.47 -8.19
N GLY A 391 -6.75 13.88 -7.24
CA GLY A 391 -7.09 12.62 -6.58
C GLY A 391 -6.65 11.35 -7.35
N GLY A 392 -5.92 11.49 -8.45
CA GLY A 392 -5.40 10.38 -9.25
C GLY A 392 -4.26 9.62 -8.59
N LYS A 393 -3.80 8.55 -9.25
CA LYS A 393 -2.66 7.75 -8.75
C LYS A 393 -1.64 7.47 -9.83
N LEU A 394 -0.36 7.61 -9.48
CA LEU A 394 0.78 7.25 -10.31
C LEU A 394 1.63 6.21 -9.57
N THR A 395 1.80 5.04 -10.18
CA THR A 395 2.62 3.96 -9.61
C THR A 395 3.74 3.58 -10.58
N LEU A 396 5.00 3.66 -10.14
CA LEU A 396 6.16 3.21 -10.89
C LEU A 396 6.78 2.01 -10.17
N LYS A 397 6.94 0.88 -10.88
CA LYS A 397 7.51 -0.34 -10.31
C LYS A 397 8.70 -0.80 -11.13
N ALA A 398 9.75 -1.25 -10.47
CA ALA A 398 10.86 -1.92 -11.13
C ALA A 398 11.33 -3.13 -10.31
N SER A 399 11.84 -4.16 -10.98
CA SER A 399 12.43 -5.31 -10.31
C SER A 399 13.91 -5.10 -10.02
N GLU A 400 14.63 -4.35 -10.84
CA GLU A 400 16.07 -4.15 -10.66
C GLU A 400 16.41 -2.73 -10.19
N ALA A 401 15.99 -1.73 -10.96
CA ALA A 401 16.32 -0.33 -10.71
C ALA A 401 15.25 0.59 -11.27
N LEU A 402 14.97 1.67 -10.56
CA LEU A 402 13.97 2.67 -10.92
C LEU A 402 14.63 4.05 -10.90
N TYR A 403 14.68 4.73 -12.04
CA TYR A 403 15.20 6.10 -12.15
C TYR A 403 14.07 7.08 -12.47
N VAL A 404 14.03 8.21 -11.76
CA VAL A 404 13.15 9.34 -12.07
C VAL A 404 13.99 10.60 -12.20
N GLY A 405 14.07 11.17 -13.41
CA GLY A 405 14.68 12.47 -13.69
C GLY A 405 13.68 13.59 -13.97
N GLY A 406 12.39 13.25 -14.08
CA GLY A 406 11.31 14.16 -14.44
C GLY A 406 10.35 14.53 -13.29
N THR A 407 9.20 15.09 -13.65
CA THR A 407 8.09 15.40 -12.74
C THR A 407 7.06 14.27 -12.74
N VAL A 408 6.67 13.82 -11.55
CA VAL A 408 5.55 12.90 -11.31
C VAL A 408 4.56 13.66 -10.43
N GLU A 409 3.38 13.98 -10.96
CA GLU A 409 2.40 14.88 -10.32
C GLU A 409 1.01 14.21 -10.19
N ALA A 410 0.54 14.07 -8.95
CA ALA A 410 -0.79 13.57 -8.62
C ALA A 410 -1.42 14.45 -7.53
N PRO A 411 -1.99 15.62 -7.89
CA PRO A 411 -2.48 16.60 -6.91
C PRO A 411 -3.57 15.99 -6.01
N GLY A 412 -3.40 16.09 -4.69
CA GLY A 412 -4.28 15.46 -3.69
C GLY A 412 -4.44 13.94 -3.85
N GLY A 413 -3.57 13.30 -4.61
CA GLY A 413 -3.62 11.89 -5.01
C GLY A 413 -2.43 11.08 -4.46
N GLY A 414 -2.10 9.97 -5.10
CA GLY A 414 -1.04 9.07 -4.63
C GLY A 414 0.10 8.91 -5.65
N ILE A 415 1.35 9.01 -5.18
CA ILE A 415 2.56 8.66 -5.94
C ILE A 415 3.25 7.51 -5.22
N ALA A 416 3.42 6.37 -5.89
CA ALA A 416 4.08 5.20 -5.35
C ALA A 416 5.23 4.75 -6.25
N LEU A 417 6.45 4.73 -5.72
CA LEU A 417 7.65 4.25 -6.39
C LEU A 417 8.15 2.98 -5.67
N GLN A 418 8.29 1.87 -6.39
CA GLN A 418 8.51 0.56 -5.78
C GLN A 418 9.62 -0.25 -6.47
N LEU A 419 10.55 -0.79 -5.68
CA LEU A 419 11.37 -1.93 -6.08
C LEU A 419 10.78 -3.22 -5.51
N THR A 420 10.39 -4.14 -6.40
CA THR A 420 9.50 -5.28 -6.08
C THR A 420 10.13 -6.66 -6.28
N ARG A 421 11.44 -6.75 -6.57
CA ARG A 421 12.07 -8.05 -6.78
C ARG A 421 12.38 -8.70 -5.44
N LYS A 422 11.79 -9.88 -5.28
CA LYS A 422 11.98 -10.78 -4.15
C LYS A 422 13.46 -11.16 -3.98
N ALA A 423 13.77 -11.49 -2.73
CA ALA A 423 14.94 -12.20 -2.23
C ALA A 423 15.80 -12.94 -3.26
N PRO A 424 17.14 -12.82 -3.21
CA PRO A 424 18.03 -13.77 -3.87
C PRO A 424 17.70 -15.22 -3.49
N GLU A 425 17.78 -16.13 -4.46
CA GLU A 425 17.55 -17.57 -4.23
C GLU A 425 18.84 -18.30 -3.83
N SER A 426 19.99 -17.62 -3.91
CA SER A 426 21.30 -18.12 -3.49
C SER A 426 22.21 -17.01 -2.94
N SER A 427 23.24 -17.39 -2.18
CA SER A 427 24.26 -16.45 -1.68
C SER A 427 25.12 -15.81 -2.79
N ALA A 428 25.18 -16.41 -3.98
CA ALA A 428 25.89 -15.87 -5.14
C ALA A 428 25.19 -14.62 -5.73
N ASP A 429 23.87 -14.52 -5.57
CA ASP A 429 23.08 -13.39 -6.05
C ASP A 429 23.26 -12.12 -5.21
N LEU A 430 23.93 -12.21 -4.04
CA LEU A 430 24.11 -11.10 -3.11
C LEU A 430 25.03 -9.99 -3.66
N ALA A 431 26.04 -10.35 -4.44
CA ALA A 431 26.92 -9.36 -5.10
C ALA A 431 26.16 -8.55 -6.18
N ASP A 432 25.09 -9.13 -6.74
CA ASP A 432 24.25 -8.50 -7.75
C ASP A 432 23.29 -7.44 -7.19
N LEU A 433 23.24 -7.30 -5.86
CA LEU A 433 22.34 -6.37 -5.16
C LEU A 433 22.96 -4.98 -4.94
N ALA A 434 24.29 -4.85 -5.04
CA ALA A 434 24.99 -3.65 -4.59
C ALA A 434 24.66 -2.36 -5.38
N GLY A 435 24.14 -2.46 -6.61
CA GLY A 435 23.72 -1.32 -7.44
C GLY A 435 22.20 -1.10 -7.52
N ARG A 436 21.39 -1.94 -6.87
CA ARG A 436 19.93 -1.85 -6.95
C ARG A 436 19.44 -0.62 -6.21
N SER A 437 18.76 0.26 -6.93
CA SER A 437 18.33 1.53 -6.39
C SER A 437 17.05 2.06 -7.02
N LEU A 438 16.24 2.66 -6.17
CA LEU A 438 15.22 3.63 -6.53
C LEU A 438 15.89 4.99 -6.42
N TRP A 439 16.01 5.68 -7.56
CA TRP A 439 16.85 6.86 -7.70
C TRP A 439 16.03 8.06 -8.20
N LEU A 440 16.03 9.13 -7.40
CA LEU A 440 15.53 10.45 -7.80
C LEU A 440 16.71 11.30 -8.24
N GLY A 441 16.80 11.57 -9.54
CA GLY A 441 17.83 12.46 -10.11
C GLY A 441 17.64 13.92 -9.67
N ALA A 442 18.66 14.75 -9.85
CA ALA A 442 18.67 16.14 -9.39
C ALA A 442 17.52 17.02 -9.91
N SER A 443 16.86 16.67 -11.02
CA SER A 443 15.69 17.38 -11.56
C SER A 443 14.35 16.74 -11.18
N ALA A 444 14.36 15.63 -10.44
CA ALA A 444 13.17 14.87 -10.09
C ALA A 444 12.21 15.69 -9.20
N LYS A 445 10.92 15.65 -9.52
CA LYS A 445 9.88 16.29 -8.71
C LYS A 445 8.73 15.31 -8.48
N LEU A 446 8.48 14.94 -7.23
CA LEU A 446 7.31 14.17 -6.83
C LEU A 446 6.31 15.13 -6.18
N LEU A 447 5.22 15.42 -6.87
CA LEU A 447 4.27 16.48 -6.51
C LEU A 447 2.88 15.90 -6.21
N ALA A 448 2.54 15.77 -4.93
CA ALA A 448 1.21 15.37 -4.47
C ALA A 448 0.56 16.50 -3.65
N ARG A 449 0.63 17.73 -4.15
CA ARG A 449 0.14 18.92 -3.43
C ARG A 449 -1.38 18.97 -3.33
N GLY A 450 -1.90 19.61 -2.29
CA GLY A 450 -3.32 19.90 -2.13
C GLY A 450 -3.84 20.78 -3.28
N VAL A 451 -5.10 20.60 -3.65
CA VAL A 451 -5.71 21.29 -4.80
C VAL A 451 -7.17 21.61 -4.54
N LEU A 452 -7.66 22.73 -5.08
CA LEU A 452 -9.09 23.02 -5.12
C LEU A 452 -9.76 22.17 -6.20
N LYS A 453 -10.78 21.40 -5.83
CA LYS A 453 -11.72 20.76 -6.74
C LYS A 453 -12.99 21.62 -6.81
N PRO A 454 -13.12 22.51 -7.81
CA PRO A 454 -14.27 23.43 -7.90
C PRO A 454 -15.55 22.68 -8.28
N GLU A 455 -16.70 23.18 -7.82
CA GLU A 455 -18.04 22.74 -8.25
C GLU A 455 -18.74 23.82 -9.08
N LEU A 456 -19.49 23.38 -10.09
CA LEU A 456 -20.29 24.29 -10.92
C LEU A 456 -21.41 24.95 -10.10
N SER A 457 -21.57 26.26 -10.26
CA SER A 457 -22.56 27.04 -9.52
C SER A 457 -23.33 27.99 -10.42
N ALA A 458 -24.66 27.79 -10.50
CA ALA A 458 -25.55 28.57 -11.38
C ALA A 458 -25.69 30.06 -10.97
N ASN A 459 -25.29 30.43 -9.76
CA ASN A 459 -25.34 31.80 -9.24
C ASN A 459 -23.95 32.40 -9.01
N GLY A 460 -22.90 31.82 -9.60
CA GLY A 460 -21.53 32.33 -9.55
C GLY A 460 -20.84 32.17 -8.20
N ARG A 461 -21.37 31.34 -7.29
CA ARG A 461 -20.72 31.05 -5.99
C ARG A 461 -19.48 30.18 -6.17
N ARG A 462 -18.48 30.40 -5.33
CA ARG A 462 -17.29 29.55 -5.19
C ARG A 462 -17.64 28.32 -4.36
N LEU A 463 -18.09 27.27 -5.03
CA LEU A 463 -18.38 25.98 -4.42
C LEU A 463 -17.27 24.98 -4.78
N GLY A 464 -17.17 23.91 -4.01
CA GLY A 464 -16.19 22.86 -4.21
C GLY A 464 -15.59 22.34 -2.91
N SER A 465 -14.49 21.62 -3.06
CA SER A 465 -13.73 21.05 -1.96
C SER A 465 -12.24 21.34 -2.09
N VAL A 466 -11.60 21.67 -0.97
CA VAL A 466 -10.14 21.79 -0.89
C VAL A 466 -9.58 20.42 -0.54
N LEU A 467 -8.97 19.75 -1.51
CA LEU A 467 -8.32 18.46 -1.27
C LEU A 467 -7.00 18.70 -0.51
N ALA A 468 -6.77 17.86 0.49
CA ALA A 468 -5.51 17.83 1.22
C ALA A 468 -4.33 17.44 0.30
N GLY A 469 -3.11 17.67 0.76
CA GLY A 469 -1.93 17.04 0.17
C GLY A 469 -2.09 15.52 0.16
N GLY A 470 -1.63 14.91 -0.92
CA GLY A 470 -1.65 13.49 -1.18
C GLY A 470 -0.45 12.74 -0.57
N ASN A 471 -0.27 11.48 -0.93
CA ASN A 471 0.78 10.63 -0.37
C ASN A 471 1.89 10.34 -1.39
N VAL A 472 3.15 10.42 -0.93
CA VAL A 472 4.32 9.95 -1.68
C VAL A 472 4.95 8.79 -0.92
N THR A 473 5.05 7.62 -1.57
CA THR A 473 5.62 6.41 -0.98
C THR A 473 6.76 5.89 -1.84
N LEU A 474 7.93 5.72 -1.23
CA LEU A 474 9.12 5.13 -1.83
C LEU A 474 9.43 3.85 -1.06
N THR A 475 9.31 2.71 -1.72
CA THR A 475 9.50 1.40 -1.08
C THR A 475 10.47 0.54 -1.87
N THR A 476 11.43 -0.04 -1.16
CA THR A 476 12.34 -1.03 -1.73
C THR A 476 12.27 -2.29 -0.89
N GLU A 477 11.74 -3.38 -1.45
CA GLU A 477 11.83 -4.70 -0.82
C GLU A 477 13.30 -5.11 -0.68
N MET A 478 14.10 -4.78 -1.70
CA MET A 478 15.57 -4.85 -1.72
C MET A 478 16.12 -3.65 -2.51
N GLY A 479 17.32 -3.20 -2.18
CA GLY A 479 17.97 -2.05 -2.78
C GLY A 479 17.88 -0.77 -1.94
N TYR A 480 18.50 0.28 -2.46
CA TYR A 480 18.61 1.59 -1.80
C TYR A 480 17.55 2.56 -2.32
N ILE A 481 17.10 3.47 -1.46
CA ILE A 481 16.46 4.72 -1.90
C ILE A 481 17.54 5.79 -1.98
N VAL A 482 17.70 6.41 -3.14
CA VAL A 482 18.65 7.50 -3.37
C VAL A 482 17.89 8.72 -3.89
N GLY A 483 18.06 9.87 -3.25
CA GLY A 483 17.55 11.15 -3.73
C GLY A 483 18.66 12.17 -3.83
N GLU A 484 18.98 12.62 -5.03
CA GLU A 484 20.05 13.58 -5.26
C GLU A 484 19.66 14.99 -4.78
N SER A 485 20.68 15.79 -4.46
CA SER A 485 20.51 17.22 -4.23
C SER A 485 19.90 17.88 -5.47
N GLY A 486 18.85 18.67 -5.28
CA GLY A 486 18.05 19.29 -6.34
C GLY A 486 16.68 18.64 -6.54
N SER A 487 16.54 17.35 -6.21
CA SER A 487 15.25 16.67 -6.26
C SER A 487 14.26 17.23 -5.22
N LEU A 488 12.96 17.16 -5.50
CA LEU A 488 11.89 17.67 -4.66
C LEU A 488 10.80 16.62 -4.41
N ILE A 489 10.38 16.48 -3.15
CA ILE A 489 9.17 15.76 -2.76
C ILE A 489 8.24 16.75 -2.03
N ASP A 490 7.08 17.03 -2.61
CA ASP A 490 6.13 18.03 -2.11
C ASP A 490 4.72 17.45 -1.93
N VAL A 491 4.28 17.42 -0.66
CA VAL A 491 2.95 16.98 -0.22
C VAL A 491 2.20 18.11 0.49
N SER A 492 2.59 19.36 0.27
CA SER A 492 2.01 20.53 0.95
C SER A 492 0.50 20.65 0.69
N GLY A 493 -0.23 21.11 1.69
CA GLY A 493 -1.65 21.45 1.57
C GLY A 493 -1.87 22.72 0.74
N THR A 494 -3.15 23.07 0.53
CA THR A 494 -3.54 24.31 -0.14
C THR A 494 -4.71 24.97 0.58
N GLN A 495 -5.07 26.19 0.19
CA GLN A 495 -6.26 26.88 0.71
C GLN A 495 -7.02 27.57 -0.41
N ALA A 496 -8.33 27.66 -0.26
CA ALA A 496 -9.19 28.38 -1.18
C ALA A 496 -10.35 29.06 -0.44
N VAL A 497 -10.87 30.15 -1.01
CA VAL A 497 -12.06 30.81 -0.47
C VAL A 497 -13.29 30.16 -1.09
N LEU A 498 -14.17 29.62 -0.24
CA LEU A 498 -15.44 28.99 -0.62
C LEU A 498 -16.62 29.74 0.00
N ASP A 499 -17.74 29.79 -0.72
CA ASP A 499 -18.97 30.42 -0.26
C ASP A 499 -19.81 29.38 0.51
N LEU A 500 -19.57 29.27 1.82
CA LEU A 500 -20.20 28.28 2.70
C LEU A 500 -21.50 28.81 3.30
N LYS A 501 -22.49 27.92 3.48
CA LYS A 501 -23.69 28.23 4.27
C LYS A 501 -23.33 28.19 5.76
N GLN A 502 -23.47 29.32 6.43
CA GLN A 502 -23.35 29.45 7.87
C GLN A 502 -24.73 29.68 8.48
N GLN A 503 -25.05 29.00 9.59
CA GLN A 503 -26.27 29.29 10.34
C GLN A 503 -26.03 30.50 11.24
N ASN A 504 -26.88 31.51 11.12
CA ASN A 504 -26.91 32.67 12.00
C ASN A 504 -28.33 32.82 12.57
N GLY A 505 -28.57 32.20 13.72
CA GLY A 505 -29.91 32.09 14.30
C GLY A 505 -30.85 31.27 13.39
N ALA A 506 -32.04 31.81 13.08
CA ALA A 506 -33.02 31.15 12.22
C ALA A 506 -32.73 31.23 10.71
N TYR A 507 -31.68 31.96 10.29
CA TYR A 507 -31.37 32.22 8.88
C TYR A 507 -30.04 31.59 8.45
N ALA A 508 -29.99 31.06 7.23
CA ALA A 508 -28.76 30.60 6.59
C ALA A 508 -28.18 31.73 5.74
N ILE A 509 -26.99 32.23 6.12
CA ILE A 509 -26.24 33.23 5.35
C ILE A 509 -25.14 32.49 4.57
N VAL A 510 -24.89 32.89 3.33
CA VAL A 510 -23.76 32.38 2.54
C VAL A 510 -22.67 33.42 2.60
N SER A 511 -21.50 33.05 3.14
CA SER A 511 -20.38 33.96 3.33
C SER A 511 -19.07 33.38 2.77
N PRO A 512 -18.21 34.23 2.17
CA PRO A 512 -16.85 33.87 1.82
C PRO A 512 -16.08 33.36 3.04
N THR A 513 -15.63 32.11 3.01
CA THR A 513 -14.86 31.49 4.08
C THR A 513 -13.56 30.92 3.49
N LEU A 514 -12.42 31.28 4.07
CA LEU A 514 -11.15 30.66 3.72
C LEU A 514 -11.11 29.24 4.29
N VAL A 515 -10.99 28.24 3.43
CA VAL A 515 -10.89 26.83 3.80
C VAL A 515 -9.45 26.38 3.54
N ALA A 516 -8.77 25.97 4.60
CA ALA A 516 -7.42 25.42 4.54
C ALA A 516 -7.47 23.88 4.49
N GLY A 517 -6.72 23.29 3.56
CA GLY A 517 -6.51 21.86 3.45
C GLY A 517 -5.23 21.43 4.15
N ASN A 518 -5.27 20.25 4.77
CA ASN A 518 -4.10 19.64 5.39
C ASN A 518 -3.04 19.30 4.34
N ALA A 519 -1.78 19.22 4.75
CA ALA A 519 -0.75 18.56 3.96
C ALA A 519 -0.90 17.04 4.02
N GLY A 520 -0.18 16.36 3.13
CA GLY A 520 -0.16 14.92 2.97
C GLY A 520 1.01 14.25 3.70
N SER A 521 1.48 13.12 3.15
CA SER A 521 2.48 12.28 3.81
C SER A 521 3.59 11.80 2.88
N ILE A 522 4.81 11.69 3.44
CA ILE A 522 5.98 11.12 2.78
C ILE A 522 6.41 9.87 3.56
N SER A 523 6.49 8.73 2.87
CA SER A 523 6.93 7.46 3.46
C SER A 523 8.11 6.88 2.68
N LEU A 524 9.21 6.63 3.38
CA LEU A 524 10.42 5.99 2.87
C LEU A 524 10.61 4.67 3.61
N ASP A 525 10.64 3.57 2.86
CA ASP A 525 10.76 2.23 3.45
C ASP A 525 11.77 1.42 2.65
N SER A 526 12.91 1.13 3.27
CA SER A 526 13.99 0.38 2.63
C SER A 526 14.55 -0.70 3.53
N ARG A 527 15.05 -1.76 2.91
CA ARG A 527 15.84 -2.80 3.57
C ARG A 527 17.33 -2.47 3.59
N ASP A 528 17.90 -2.03 2.46
CA ASP A 528 19.36 -1.96 2.31
C ASP A 528 19.94 -0.59 2.64
N GLY A 529 19.19 0.50 2.44
CA GLY A 529 19.64 1.82 2.83
C GLY A 529 18.88 2.98 2.17
N ILE A 530 19.06 4.17 2.75
CA ILE A 530 18.45 5.41 2.27
C ILE A 530 19.52 6.50 2.26
N LEU A 531 19.75 7.13 1.10
CA LEU A 531 20.66 8.26 0.93
C LEU A 531 19.85 9.43 0.37
N LEU A 532 19.41 10.34 1.24
CA LEU A 532 18.41 11.35 0.89
C LEU A 532 18.94 12.79 0.99
N ASP A 533 19.19 13.40 -0.16
CA ASP A 533 19.50 14.82 -0.35
C ASP A 533 18.37 15.60 -1.05
N SER A 534 17.19 14.98 -1.18
CA SER A 534 15.99 15.66 -1.68
C SER A 534 15.56 16.83 -0.78
N THR A 535 15.01 17.87 -1.38
CA THR A 535 14.21 18.87 -0.69
C THR A 535 12.85 18.26 -0.36
N LEU A 536 12.39 18.44 0.87
CA LEU A 536 11.10 17.93 1.35
C LEU A 536 10.18 19.12 1.66
N ALA A 537 8.90 19.01 1.31
CA ALA A 537 7.90 20.03 1.60
C ALA A 537 6.57 19.39 2.03
N ALA A 538 6.03 19.86 3.16
CA ALA A 538 4.81 19.32 3.76
C ALA A 538 4.02 20.41 4.50
N GLN A 539 4.01 21.62 3.95
CA GLN A 539 3.43 22.80 4.60
C GLN A 539 1.91 22.69 4.68
N ALA A 540 1.32 23.04 5.83
CA ALA A 540 -0.13 23.18 5.94
C ALA A 540 -0.68 24.20 4.92
N GLY A 541 -1.88 23.96 4.38
CA GLY A 541 -2.47 24.85 3.37
C GLY A 541 -2.83 26.24 3.87
N GLY A 542 -2.95 26.41 5.19
CA GLY A 542 -3.32 27.67 5.85
C GLY A 542 -3.49 27.48 7.35
N ASN A 543 -3.91 28.54 8.05
CA ASN A 543 -4.15 28.49 9.49
C ASN A 543 -5.23 27.46 9.84
N GLY A 544 -4.99 26.66 10.89
CA GLY A 544 -5.89 25.60 11.34
C GLY A 544 -5.79 24.27 10.58
N ALA A 545 -5.06 24.21 9.46
CA ALA A 545 -4.73 22.95 8.79
C ALA A 545 -3.50 22.29 9.41
N ALA A 546 -3.46 20.95 9.39
CA ALA A 546 -2.28 20.19 9.79
C ALA A 546 -1.20 20.26 8.71
N ALA A 547 0.07 20.35 9.15
CA ALA A 547 1.20 20.10 8.28
C ALA A 547 1.39 18.58 8.10
N GLY A 548 2.27 18.17 7.21
CA GLY A 548 2.31 16.78 6.76
C GLY A 548 3.11 15.90 7.69
N SER A 549 3.20 14.62 7.32
CA SER A 549 3.94 13.61 8.08
C SER A 549 5.09 13.00 7.29
N LEU A 550 6.17 12.66 8.00
CA LEU A 550 7.31 11.90 7.49
C LEU A 550 7.41 10.57 8.24
N SER A 551 7.53 9.47 7.50
CA SER A 551 7.85 8.15 8.04
C SER A 551 9.05 7.58 7.32
N VAL A 552 10.13 7.28 8.05
CA VAL A 552 11.32 6.61 7.53
C VAL A 552 11.49 5.28 8.26
N LYS A 553 11.49 4.19 7.50
CA LYS A 553 11.66 2.83 8.01
C LYS A 553 12.87 2.18 7.35
N LEU A 554 13.75 1.63 8.18
CA LEU A 554 14.89 0.82 7.78
C LEU A 554 14.84 -0.53 8.51
N ASP A 555 14.40 -1.57 7.80
CA ASP A 555 13.98 -2.84 8.39
C ASP A 555 14.06 -3.96 7.35
N ARG A 556 14.49 -5.17 7.74
CA ARG A 556 14.52 -6.34 6.86
C ARG A 556 13.15 -6.88 6.42
N ARG A 557 12.03 -6.32 6.91
CA ARG A 557 10.64 -6.81 6.73
C ARG A 557 10.49 -8.26 7.24
N SER A 558 9.30 -8.58 7.76
CA SER A 558 8.98 -9.90 8.32
C SER A 558 8.33 -10.83 7.28
N ASP A 559 8.60 -10.63 6.00
CA ASP A 559 8.02 -11.47 4.95
C ASP A 559 8.67 -12.86 4.93
N ASN A 560 8.03 -13.79 4.19
CA ASN A 560 8.38 -15.22 4.03
C ASN A 560 9.74 -15.44 3.34
N PHE A 561 10.77 -14.78 3.84
CA PHE A 561 12.16 -14.91 3.45
C PHE A 561 12.75 -16.14 4.15
N ASP A 562 13.63 -16.87 3.49
CA ASP A 562 14.42 -17.91 4.16
C ASP A 562 15.21 -17.26 5.30
N PRO A 563 14.98 -17.63 6.57
CA PRO A 563 15.65 -16.99 7.71
C PRO A 563 17.18 -16.93 7.58
N THR A 564 17.79 -17.91 6.90
CA THR A 564 19.25 -17.99 6.70
C THR A 564 19.78 -16.93 5.73
N LEU A 565 19.05 -16.64 4.65
CA LEU A 565 19.40 -15.61 3.68
C LEU A 565 18.97 -14.22 4.15
N ARG A 566 17.90 -14.14 4.97
CA ARG A 566 17.38 -12.88 5.53
C ARG A 566 18.45 -12.18 6.36
N ASP A 567 19.12 -12.97 7.20
CA ASP A 567 20.13 -12.45 8.12
C ASP A 567 21.52 -12.32 7.46
N ALA A 568 21.69 -12.89 6.26
CA ALA A 568 22.91 -12.78 5.47
C ALA A 568 23.04 -11.44 4.71
N TYR A 569 21.94 -10.72 4.43
CA TYR A 569 22.00 -9.43 3.74
C TYR A 569 20.79 -8.52 4.01
N PRO A 570 20.99 -7.25 4.42
CA PRO A 570 22.28 -6.68 4.82
C PRO A 570 22.78 -7.38 6.09
N ALA A 571 23.98 -7.97 6.14
CA ALA A 571 24.49 -8.60 7.37
C ALA A 571 24.82 -7.56 8.47
N ALA A 572 25.05 -6.31 8.07
CA ALA A 572 25.40 -5.20 8.94
C ALA A 572 24.20 -4.71 9.78
N THR A 573 24.51 -3.93 10.81
CA THR A 573 23.52 -3.24 11.64
C THR A 573 22.69 -2.25 10.79
N LEU A 574 21.39 -2.49 10.69
CA LEU A 574 20.42 -1.50 10.18
C LEU A 574 20.28 -0.28 11.12
N GLU A 575 20.77 0.85 10.66
CA GLU A 575 20.91 2.10 11.41
C GLU A 575 20.38 3.31 10.63
N ILE A 576 19.51 4.11 11.27
CA ILE A 576 19.23 5.47 10.78
C ILE A 576 20.30 6.40 11.34
N VAL A 577 21.01 7.11 10.46
CA VAL A 577 22.08 8.04 10.79
C VAL A 577 21.59 9.48 10.58
N LEU A 578 21.52 10.22 11.68
CA LEU A 578 21.14 11.63 11.72
C LEU A 578 22.38 12.52 11.81
N THR A 579 22.35 13.58 11.02
CA THR A 579 23.30 14.68 11.03
C THR A 579 22.51 15.99 11.07
N GLN A 580 23.07 17.09 11.60
CA GLN A 580 22.41 18.39 11.45
C GLN A 580 22.34 18.78 9.97
N ASN A 581 23.51 18.76 9.32
CA ASN A 581 23.75 19.18 7.94
C ASN A 581 24.64 18.16 7.24
N GLY A 582 24.67 18.23 5.92
CA GLY A 582 25.54 17.40 5.08
C GLY A 582 24.76 16.70 3.97
N ASN A 583 25.51 16.20 3.00
CA ASN A 583 24.96 15.37 1.94
C ASN A 583 25.01 13.89 2.34
N ALA A 584 23.92 13.18 2.09
CA ALA A 584 23.79 11.76 2.28
C ALA A 584 24.33 10.98 1.06
N VAL A 585 24.14 11.51 -0.15
CA VAL A 585 24.60 10.93 -1.41
C VAL A 585 26.09 11.25 -1.61
N PRO A 586 26.95 10.23 -1.84
CA PRO A 586 28.37 10.46 -2.08
C PRO A 586 28.62 11.21 -3.39
N ASP A 587 29.59 12.12 -3.38
CA ASP A 587 29.99 12.84 -4.58
C ASP A 587 30.40 11.87 -5.71
N GLY A 588 29.86 12.08 -6.91
CA GLY A 588 30.16 11.27 -8.09
C GLY A 588 29.48 9.88 -8.13
N LEU A 589 28.62 9.53 -7.17
CA LEU A 589 27.79 8.34 -7.27
C LEU A 589 26.75 8.52 -8.39
N LEU A 590 26.68 7.56 -9.31
CA LEU A 590 25.78 7.58 -10.46
C LEU A 590 24.72 6.49 -10.35
N PHE A 591 23.56 6.71 -10.97
CA PHE A 591 22.51 5.69 -11.09
C PHE A 591 23.04 4.39 -11.71
N GLY A 592 22.72 3.26 -11.07
CA GLY A 592 23.14 1.91 -11.49
C GLY A 592 24.58 1.55 -11.11
N ALA A 593 25.38 2.47 -10.58
CA ALA A 593 26.70 2.15 -10.04
C ALA A 593 26.57 1.41 -8.69
N PRO A 594 27.50 0.50 -8.36
CA PRO A 594 27.52 -0.14 -7.05
C PRO A 594 27.68 0.88 -5.91
N ILE A 595 26.80 0.79 -4.91
CA ILE A 595 26.88 1.56 -3.68
C ILE A 595 27.78 0.80 -2.71
N SER A 596 28.80 1.48 -2.16
CA SER A 596 29.79 0.85 -1.27
C SER A 596 29.14 0.24 -0.04
N GLY A 597 29.03 -1.10 -0.03
CA GLY A 597 28.37 -1.82 1.04
C GLY A 597 29.08 -1.67 2.39
N ALA A 598 30.41 -1.54 2.39
CA ALA A 598 31.18 -1.31 3.61
C ALA A 598 30.81 0.00 4.33
N THR A 599 30.32 1.00 3.60
CA THR A 599 30.02 2.33 4.16
C THR A 599 28.54 2.56 4.36
N TYR A 600 27.70 2.16 3.40
CA TYR A 600 26.30 2.59 3.29
C TYR A 600 25.27 1.47 3.46
N ASN A 601 25.67 0.20 3.39
CA ASN A 601 24.73 -0.91 3.56
C ASN A 601 24.18 -0.94 4.98
N GLY A 602 22.86 -1.13 5.10
CA GLY A 602 22.14 -1.04 6.35
C GLY A 602 22.10 0.38 6.92
N LYS A 603 22.28 1.43 6.12
CA LYS A 603 22.23 2.82 6.63
C LYS A 603 21.21 3.68 5.91
N ALA A 604 20.42 4.40 6.70
CA ALA A 604 19.56 5.49 6.24
C ALA A 604 20.14 6.82 6.73
N ARG A 605 20.79 7.59 5.85
CA ARG A 605 21.43 8.88 6.17
C ARG A 605 20.48 10.04 5.88
N LEU A 606 20.19 10.83 6.91
CA LEU A 606 19.24 11.95 6.86
C LEU A 606 19.83 13.21 7.49
N SER A 607 19.38 14.38 7.03
CA SER A 607 19.69 15.69 7.62
C SER A 607 18.51 16.22 8.42
N ALA A 608 18.74 16.57 9.68
CA ALA A 608 17.76 17.19 10.55
C ALA A 608 17.35 18.60 10.06
N THR A 609 18.27 19.38 9.47
CA THR A 609 17.93 20.66 8.84
C THR A 609 16.95 20.48 7.68
N ARG A 610 17.09 19.44 6.84
CA ARG A 610 16.12 19.17 5.75
C ARG A 610 14.74 18.75 6.28
N ILE A 611 14.70 17.91 7.32
CA ILE A 611 13.45 17.52 7.98
C ILE A 611 12.77 18.74 8.61
N GLY A 612 13.53 19.60 9.32
CA GLY A 612 13.01 20.81 9.93
C GLY A 612 12.50 21.84 8.91
N ALA A 613 13.20 22.02 7.78
CA ALA A 613 12.79 22.94 6.72
C ALA A 613 11.47 22.56 6.04
N ALA A 614 11.11 21.27 6.03
CA ALA A 614 9.87 20.77 5.48
C ALA A 614 8.62 21.09 6.33
N ASN A 615 8.83 21.41 7.62
CA ASN A 615 7.81 21.76 8.61
C ASN A 615 6.76 20.65 8.84
N PHE A 616 7.22 19.40 9.01
CA PHE A 616 6.34 18.29 9.35
C PHE A 616 5.71 18.46 10.74
N ASP A 617 4.43 18.14 10.87
CA ASP A 617 3.76 18.04 12.17
C ASP A 617 4.17 16.76 12.90
N ASP A 618 4.34 15.67 12.14
CA ASP A 618 4.57 14.31 12.62
C ASP A 618 5.80 13.71 11.94
N VAL A 619 6.77 13.23 12.71
CA VAL A 619 7.97 12.54 12.20
C VAL A 619 8.14 11.21 12.91
N THR A 620 8.24 10.12 12.15
CA THR A 620 8.59 8.79 12.64
C THR A 620 9.87 8.29 11.99
N LEU A 621 10.85 7.92 12.80
CA LEU A 621 12.09 7.28 12.40
C LEU A 621 12.12 5.89 13.03
N ALA A 622 12.05 4.83 12.22
CA ALA A 622 12.00 3.46 12.69
C ALA A 622 13.18 2.65 12.11
N ALA A 623 14.01 2.12 12.99
CA ALA A 623 15.17 1.30 12.62
C ALA A 623 15.12 -0.05 13.32
N GLU A 624 15.46 -1.12 12.60
CA GLU A 624 15.50 -2.46 13.17
C GLU A 624 16.50 -2.60 14.33
N HIS A 625 17.64 -1.89 14.30
CA HIS A 625 18.63 -1.98 15.37
C HIS A 625 18.86 -0.68 16.14
N ARG A 626 19.16 0.43 15.46
CA ARG A 626 19.51 1.68 16.17
C ARG A 626 19.32 2.97 15.35
N ILE A 627 19.22 4.09 16.07
CA ILE A 627 19.26 5.45 15.50
C ILE A 627 20.50 6.15 16.06
N ALA A 628 21.31 6.73 15.19
CA ALA A 628 22.59 7.33 15.50
C ALA A 628 22.62 8.84 15.25
N PHE A 629 23.14 9.59 16.21
CA PHE A 629 23.48 11.00 16.10
C PHE A 629 24.98 11.11 15.86
N GLU A 630 25.39 11.41 14.62
CA GLU A 630 26.81 11.55 14.24
C GLU A 630 27.41 12.91 14.60
N ALA A 631 26.54 13.91 14.73
CA ALA A 631 26.84 15.27 15.13
C ALA A 631 25.68 15.81 15.95
N ASP A 632 25.85 17.00 16.53
CA ASP A 632 24.76 17.72 17.17
C ASP A 632 23.53 17.72 16.26
N THR A 633 22.37 17.42 16.80
CA THR A 633 21.16 17.19 16.02
C THR A 633 19.98 17.82 16.75
N ASN A 634 19.27 18.74 16.10
CA ASN A 634 18.02 19.29 16.60
C ASN A 634 16.86 18.86 15.69
N LEU A 635 15.93 18.08 16.24
CA LEU A 635 14.68 17.70 15.60
C LEU A 635 13.52 18.31 16.36
N THR A 636 12.82 19.25 15.71
CA THR A 636 11.62 19.88 16.25
C THR A 636 10.42 19.58 15.35
N THR A 637 9.33 19.10 15.94
CA THR A 637 8.02 18.98 15.27
C THR A 637 6.94 19.63 16.10
N ARG A 638 5.73 19.78 15.53
CA ARG A 638 4.61 20.41 16.23
C ARG A 638 3.76 19.43 17.02
N ARG A 639 3.48 18.25 16.47
CA ARG A 639 2.52 17.29 17.02
C ARG A 639 3.20 16.05 17.58
N SER A 640 3.98 15.34 16.76
CA SER A 640 4.63 14.12 17.21
C SER A 640 6.05 13.93 16.66
N LEU A 641 6.90 13.33 17.49
CA LEU A 641 8.23 12.86 17.11
C LEU A 641 8.47 11.47 17.70
N LYS A 642 8.58 10.46 16.85
CA LYS A 642 8.79 9.07 17.24
C LYS A 642 10.14 8.55 16.74
N LEU A 643 10.99 8.12 17.66
CA LEU A 643 12.23 7.39 17.38
C LEU A 643 12.04 5.96 17.87
N ASP A 644 11.77 5.05 16.93
CA ASP A 644 11.43 3.65 17.17
C ASP A 644 12.61 2.73 16.81
N ALA A 645 13.46 2.45 17.79
CA ALA A 645 14.58 1.54 17.65
C ALA A 645 15.00 0.95 19.01
N PRO A 646 15.58 -0.28 19.02
CA PRO A 646 16.16 -0.87 20.23
C PRO A 646 17.28 -0.05 20.90
N ALA A 647 17.94 0.85 20.16
CA ALA A 647 18.99 1.70 20.71
C ALA A 647 19.06 3.09 20.08
N LEU A 648 19.47 4.06 20.89
CA LEU A 648 19.92 5.38 20.46
C LEU A 648 21.42 5.52 20.75
N ILE A 649 22.19 6.04 19.80
CA ILE A 649 23.64 6.22 19.93
C ILE A 649 24.05 7.67 19.64
N ALA A 650 24.87 8.26 20.51
CA ALA A 650 25.57 9.51 20.23
C ALA A 650 27.04 9.22 19.94
N ARG A 651 27.53 9.65 18.77
CA ARG A 651 28.94 9.51 18.36
C ARG A 651 29.67 10.83 18.58
N ASN A 652 30.97 10.74 18.86
CA ASN A 652 31.86 11.91 18.97
C ASN A 652 31.39 13.01 19.93
N GLY A 653 30.63 12.65 20.98
CA GLY A 653 30.08 13.62 21.94
C GLY A 653 28.87 14.41 21.43
N ALA A 654 28.19 13.96 20.38
CA ALA A 654 27.02 14.62 19.81
C ALA A 654 25.93 14.94 20.84
N ILE A 655 25.32 16.11 20.69
CA ILE A 655 24.16 16.57 21.45
C ILE A 655 22.90 16.41 20.59
N ALA A 656 22.01 15.51 20.98
CA ALA A 656 20.71 15.32 20.35
C ALA A 656 19.61 16.03 21.14
N THR A 657 18.87 16.93 20.50
CA THR A 657 17.69 17.60 21.06
C THR A 657 16.44 17.24 20.26
N LEU A 658 15.45 16.66 20.94
CA LEU A 658 14.17 16.23 20.39
C LEU A 658 13.06 17.09 21.00
N ASP A 659 12.29 17.84 20.22
CA ASP A 659 11.27 18.77 20.73
C ASP A 659 9.94 18.63 19.97
N SER A 660 8.88 18.19 20.66
CA SER A 660 7.53 18.08 20.10
C SER A 660 6.45 18.21 21.18
N ALA A 661 5.17 18.30 20.78
CA ALA A 661 4.07 18.16 21.74
C ALA A 661 4.09 16.75 22.37
N TRP A 662 4.20 15.72 21.54
CA TRP A 662 4.38 14.34 21.97
C TRP A 662 5.69 13.76 21.42
N VAL A 663 6.53 13.21 22.31
CA VAL A 663 7.76 12.51 21.91
C VAL A 663 7.70 11.06 22.37
N GLN A 664 7.90 10.13 21.45
CA GLN A 664 8.08 8.71 21.77
C GLN A 664 9.53 8.31 21.48
N ILE A 665 10.22 7.73 22.46
CA ILE A 665 11.49 7.05 22.25
C ILE A 665 11.43 5.62 22.77
N GLY A 666 12.11 4.71 22.07
CA GLY A 666 12.23 3.32 22.47
C GLY A 666 11.87 2.39 21.33
N ASN A 667 11.36 1.20 21.65
CA ASN A 667 11.16 0.14 20.69
C ASN A 667 9.75 -0.44 20.84
N SER A 668 8.88 -0.14 19.90
CA SER A 668 7.50 -0.63 19.92
C SER A 668 7.30 -1.98 19.22
N HIS A 669 8.37 -2.54 18.64
CA HIS A 669 8.27 -3.74 17.82
C HIS A 669 8.31 -5.03 18.65
N ALA A 670 7.25 -5.84 18.61
CA ALA A 670 7.06 -7.02 19.46
C ALA A 670 8.15 -8.10 19.30
N LEU A 671 8.74 -8.26 18.10
CA LEU A 671 9.85 -9.22 17.88
C LEU A 671 11.21 -8.75 18.38
N ARG A 672 11.34 -7.46 18.72
CA ARG A 672 12.63 -6.83 19.01
C ARG A 672 12.78 -6.46 20.49
N GLN A 673 11.91 -6.97 21.35
CA GLN A 673 11.97 -6.70 22.79
C GLN A 673 13.13 -7.44 23.47
N SER A 674 13.62 -8.52 22.86
CA SER A 674 14.82 -9.24 23.29
C SER A 674 16.08 -8.56 22.74
N GLY A 675 17.19 -8.59 23.49
CA GLY A 675 18.46 -8.05 23.03
C GLY A 675 18.99 -8.77 21.78
N SER A 676 19.42 -8.00 20.78
CA SER A 676 20.18 -8.48 19.62
C SER A 676 21.64 -8.06 19.76
N THR A 677 22.58 -8.96 19.43
CA THR A 677 24.02 -8.65 19.46
C THR A 677 24.39 -7.53 18.49
N LEU A 678 23.60 -7.30 17.43
CA LEU A 678 23.83 -6.24 16.44
C LEU A 678 23.49 -4.83 16.98
N VAL A 679 22.72 -4.74 18.06
CA VAL A 679 22.36 -3.48 18.71
C VAL A 679 23.55 -2.95 19.54
N GLY A 680 24.32 -3.86 20.15
CA GLY A 680 25.37 -3.55 21.11
C GLY A 680 24.83 -3.33 22.52
N ASP A 681 25.73 -3.41 23.51
CA ASP A 681 25.41 -3.11 24.90
C ASP A 681 25.33 -1.61 25.15
N ALA A 682 24.45 -1.21 26.09
CA ALA A 682 24.39 0.17 26.56
C ALA A 682 25.75 0.60 27.13
N SER A 683 26.12 1.86 26.90
CA SER A 683 27.42 2.40 27.31
C SER A 683 27.33 3.88 27.61
N THR A 684 28.10 4.32 28.61
CA THR A 684 28.30 5.75 28.88
C THR A 684 29.20 6.38 27.82
N GLY A 685 29.15 7.72 27.68
CA GLY A 685 30.02 8.47 26.79
C GLY A 685 29.94 9.97 27.02
N SER A 686 30.47 10.77 26.10
CA SER A 686 30.42 12.24 26.18
C SER A 686 29.19 12.87 25.53
N GLY A 687 28.36 12.08 24.85
CA GLY A 687 27.17 12.56 24.16
C GLY A 687 26.04 12.94 25.13
N LYS A 688 25.09 13.72 24.61
CA LYS A 688 23.93 14.19 25.37
C LYS A 688 22.64 13.93 24.60
N LEU A 689 21.57 13.56 25.31
CA LEU A 689 20.22 13.41 24.77
C LEU A 689 19.24 14.27 25.57
N ASP A 690 18.64 15.25 24.93
CA ASP A 690 17.59 16.12 25.49
C ASP A 690 16.25 15.82 24.81
N VAL A 691 15.27 15.34 25.58
CA VAL A 691 13.95 14.93 25.10
C VAL A 691 12.89 15.85 25.69
N ILE A 692 12.23 16.62 24.85
CA ILE A 692 11.27 17.65 25.23
C ILE A 692 9.91 17.29 24.65
N GLY A 693 9.07 16.65 25.46
CA GLY A 693 7.64 16.50 25.20
C GLY A 693 6.87 17.57 25.95
N ARG A 694 6.24 18.50 25.22
CA ARG A 694 5.50 19.63 25.83
C ARG A 694 4.19 19.17 26.48
N GLU A 695 3.62 18.07 26.00
CA GLU A 695 2.37 17.47 26.49
C GLU A 695 2.58 16.03 27.00
N LEU A 696 3.45 15.24 26.36
CA LEU A 696 3.74 13.86 26.77
C LEU A 696 5.10 13.38 26.26
N VAL A 697 5.82 12.61 27.09
CA VAL A 697 6.93 11.75 26.65
C VAL A 697 6.60 10.28 26.95
N ASP A 698 6.68 9.44 25.92
CA ASP A 698 6.55 7.99 26.03
C ASP A 698 7.90 7.29 25.92
N LEU A 699 8.22 6.51 26.96
CA LEU A 699 9.34 5.57 26.97
C LEU A 699 8.80 4.17 26.72
N VAL A 700 9.03 3.63 25.52
CA VAL A 700 8.34 2.43 25.02
C VAL A 700 9.27 1.25 24.88
N GLY A 701 8.87 0.09 25.41
CA GLY A 701 9.58 -1.17 25.26
C GLY A 701 11.02 -1.13 25.76
N ALA A 702 11.87 -1.97 25.18
CA ALA A 702 13.29 -2.06 25.52
C ALA A 702 14.16 -1.07 24.72
N LEU A 703 14.85 -0.16 25.41
CA LEU A 703 15.71 0.88 24.86
C LEU A 703 17.09 0.88 25.54
N ARG A 704 18.16 0.97 24.73
CA ARG A 704 19.55 1.14 25.17
C ARG A 704 20.11 2.47 24.71
N LEU A 705 20.83 3.17 25.59
CA LEU A 705 21.58 4.37 25.23
C LEU A 705 23.08 4.05 25.14
N LEU A 706 23.70 4.44 24.02
CA LEU A 706 25.12 4.18 23.74
C LEU A 706 25.87 5.49 23.51
N GLY A 707 27.03 5.64 24.13
CA GLY A 707 27.87 6.84 23.99
C GLY A 707 27.26 8.12 24.60
N ILE A 708 26.18 7.99 25.37
CA ILE A 708 25.46 9.10 26.01
C ILE A 708 25.81 9.10 27.50
N GLY A 709 26.32 10.22 28.01
CA GLY A 709 26.64 10.41 29.43
C GLY A 709 25.65 11.31 30.18
N ALA A 710 24.82 12.05 29.46
CA ALA A 710 23.79 12.89 30.04
C ALA A 710 22.48 12.79 29.25
N THR A 711 21.42 12.40 29.93
CA THR A 711 20.07 12.31 29.37
C THR A 711 19.13 13.20 30.17
N SER A 712 18.41 14.10 29.50
CA SER A 712 17.34 14.89 30.11
C SER A 712 16.00 14.61 29.42
N ILE A 713 14.94 14.45 30.20
CA ILE A 713 13.58 14.17 29.71
C ILE A 713 12.61 15.16 30.35
N GLY A 714 11.77 15.79 29.53
CA GLY A 714 10.70 16.70 29.94
C GLY A 714 11.17 18.11 30.33
N LYS A 715 12.47 18.41 30.25
CA LYS A 715 13.03 19.72 30.61
C LYS A 715 13.35 20.57 29.38
N LYS A 716 12.62 21.67 29.18
CA LYS A 716 13.12 22.84 28.45
C LYS A 716 13.24 24.02 29.40
N ALA A 717 14.41 24.18 30.02
CA ALA A 717 14.72 25.41 30.74
C ALA A 717 15.23 26.45 29.72
N THR A 718 14.40 27.42 29.37
CA THR A 718 14.90 28.66 28.74
C THR A 718 15.03 29.72 29.84
N VAL A 719 16.01 30.60 29.71
CA VAL A 719 16.29 31.68 30.68
C VAL A 719 15.09 32.62 30.87
N GLU A 720 14.10 32.58 29.97
CA GLU A 720 12.98 33.53 29.89
C GLU A 720 11.59 32.93 30.15
N ALA A 721 11.45 31.62 30.39
CA ALA A 721 10.14 30.99 30.62
C ALA A 721 10.18 29.89 31.71
N PRO A 722 9.08 29.68 32.47
CA PRO A 722 8.96 28.54 33.37
C PRO A 722 9.16 27.23 32.60
N ALA A 723 9.70 26.21 33.28
CA ALA A 723 9.89 24.89 32.69
C ALA A 723 8.58 24.41 32.02
N VAL A 724 8.67 24.06 30.74
CA VAL A 724 7.56 23.46 29.98
C VAL A 724 7.86 21.96 29.87
N GLY A 725 6.91 21.13 30.27
CA GLY A 725 7.04 19.67 30.21
C GLY A 725 5.70 18.99 30.48
N GLY A 726 5.41 17.97 29.68
CA GLY A 726 4.27 17.07 29.87
C GLY A 726 4.59 15.89 30.79
N ASP A 727 3.61 15.01 30.96
CA ASP A 727 3.79 13.78 31.73
C ASP A 727 4.83 12.86 31.08
N VAL A 728 5.48 12.01 31.88
CA VAL A 728 6.41 10.99 31.39
C VAL A 728 5.84 9.61 31.68
N ARG A 729 5.58 8.84 30.63
CA ARG A 729 4.89 7.57 30.70
C ARG A 729 5.80 6.42 30.30
N PHE A 730 5.79 5.37 31.13
CA PHE A 730 6.59 4.16 30.91
C PHE A 730 5.69 3.05 30.36
N GLN A 731 5.90 2.67 29.10
CA GLN A 731 5.05 1.72 28.39
C GLN A 731 5.84 0.45 28.06
N GLY A 732 5.39 -0.69 28.57
CA GLY A 732 5.89 -2.00 28.17
C GLY A 732 5.30 -2.43 26.82
N VAL A 733 5.99 -3.37 26.17
CA VAL A 733 5.53 -4.01 24.93
C VAL A 733 5.44 -5.51 25.17
N SER A 734 4.34 -6.12 24.73
CA SER A 734 4.18 -7.57 24.76
C SER A 734 5.06 -8.18 23.67
N ALA A 735 6.05 -8.98 24.07
CA ALA A 735 6.85 -9.74 23.11
C ALA A 735 5.98 -10.74 22.33
N ASP A 736 6.29 -10.94 21.05
CA ASP A 736 5.46 -11.72 20.12
C ASP A 736 5.21 -13.17 20.59
N SER A 737 6.26 -13.83 21.10
CA SER A 737 6.24 -15.22 21.57
C SER A 737 5.95 -15.40 23.07
N GLY A 738 5.85 -14.31 23.84
CA GLY A 738 5.63 -14.39 25.29
C GLY A 738 4.15 -14.36 25.63
N THR A 739 3.69 -15.07 26.67
CA THR A 739 2.34 -14.89 27.27
C THR A 739 2.35 -13.91 28.45
N GLY A 740 3.51 -13.31 28.76
CA GLY A 740 3.71 -12.41 29.88
C GLY A 740 3.10 -11.03 29.70
N LEU A 741 3.03 -10.29 30.83
CA LEU A 741 2.65 -8.88 30.86
C LEU A 741 3.61 -8.03 29.99
N PRO A 742 3.16 -6.87 29.48
CA PRO A 742 4.03 -5.98 28.72
C PRO A 742 5.28 -5.58 29.52
N THR A 743 6.46 -5.73 28.94
CA THR A 743 7.73 -5.35 29.59
C THR A 743 8.45 -4.25 28.83
N GLY A 744 9.20 -3.42 29.53
CA GLY A 744 10.07 -2.41 28.92
C GLY A 744 11.28 -2.11 29.80
N SER A 745 12.32 -1.55 29.21
CA SER A 745 13.51 -1.15 29.93
C SER A 745 14.21 0.04 29.29
N LEU A 746 14.82 0.89 30.11
CA LEU A 746 15.75 1.93 29.69
C LEU A 746 17.11 1.63 30.33
N ILE A 747 18.07 1.18 29.51
CA ILE A 747 19.43 0.84 29.97
C ILE A 747 20.41 1.94 29.54
N LEU A 748 21.09 2.56 30.51
CA LEU A 748 21.97 3.71 30.28
C LEU A 748 23.05 3.88 31.34
N GLY A 749 24.08 4.66 31.01
CA GLY A 749 25.10 5.14 31.94
C GLY A 749 25.05 6.66 32.10
N GLY A 750 25.82 7.18 33.06
CA GLY A 750 25.94 8.62 33.30
C GLY A 750 24.80 9.19 34.15
N THR A 751 24.11 10.20 33.63
CA THR A 751 23.03 10.92 34.34
C THR A 751 21.71 10.83 33.58
N LEU A 752 20.61 10.67 34.31
CA LEU A 752 19.24 10.72 33.82
C LEU A 752 18.42 11.70 34.66
N ASP A 753 18.06 12.83 34.07
CA ASP A 753 17.19 13.83 34.69
C ASP A 753 15.79 13.78 34.07
N ILE A 754 14.79 13.34 34.84
CA ILE A 754 13.38 13.33 34.42
C ILE A 754 12.66 14.47 35.13
N THR A 755 12.16 15.43 34.36
CA THR A 755 11.45 16.62 34.87
C THR A 755 10.05 16.67 34.26
N ALA A 756 9.01 16.41 35.05
CA ALA A 756 7.63 16.29 34.57
C ALA A 756 6.63 16.72 35.65
N PRO A 757 5.36 17.03 35.31
CA PRO A 757 4.30 17.17 36.31
C PRO A 757 4.13 15.88 37.11
N GLN A 758 4.17 14.72 36.43
CA GLN A 758 4.23 13.39 37.03
C GLN A 758 4.87 12.36 36.08
N SER A 759 5.34 11.25 36.65
CA SER A 759 5.78 10.08 35.87
C SER A 759 5.15 8.79 36.38
N TYR A 760 4.72 7.93 35.45
CA TYR A 760 3.96 6.71 35.79
C TYR A 760 4.03 5.62 34.71
N PRO A 761 3.95 4.33 35.06
CA PRO A 761 3.79 3.26 34.09
C PRO A 761 2.34 3.18 33.57
N THR A 762 2.17 2.71 32.33
CA THR A 762 0.85 2.37 31.80
C THR A 762 0.28 1.11 32.48
N THR A 763 -1.01 0.87 32.27
CA THR A 763 -1.70 -0.29 32.81
C THR A 763 -0.96 -1.59 32.47
N LEU A 764 -0.73 -2.43 33.50
CA LEU A 764 0.01 -3.69 33.42
C LEU A 764 1.47 -3.65 32.97
N SER A 765 2.02 -2.49 32.59
CA SER A 765 3.41 -2.39 32.14
C SER A 765 4.39 -2.65 33.28
N ASN A 766 5.32 -3.56 33.06
CA ASN A 766 6.47 -3.76 33.94
C ASN A 766 7.71 -3.12 33.31
N TYR A 767 8.08 -1.93 33.80
CA TYR A 767 9.14 -1.12 33.22
C TYR A 767 10.32 -0.95 34.19
N SER A 768 11.55 -1.06 33.67
CA SER A 768 12.78 -0.84 34.44
C SER A 768 13.64 0.28 33.88
N ILE A 769 14.29 1.04 34.76
CA ILE A 769 15.44 1.88 34.45
C ILE A 769 16.65 1.19 35.06
N GLU A 770 17.66 0.89 34.24
CA GLU A 770 18.78 0.04 34.61
C GLU A 770 20.12 0.65 34.24
N LYS A 771 21.11 0.40 35.09
CA LYS A 771 22.49 0.77 34.83
C LYS A 771 23.08 -0.08 33.71
N ALA A 772 23.73 0.56 32.75
CA ALA A 772 24.51 -0.12 31.72
C ALA A 772 25.62 -1.00 32.32
N PRO A 773 25.98 -2.12 31.66
CA PRO A 773 27.01 -3.02 32.16
C PRO A 773 28.36 -2.30 32.31
N ASP A 774 29.21 -2.80 33.21
CA ASP A 774 30.59 -2.33 33.31
C ASP A 774 31.35 -2.68 32.02
N PRO A 775 32.22 -1.79 31.51
CA PRO A 775 33.01 -2.09 30.32
C PRO A 775 33.91 -3.32 30.53
N ILE A 776 34.12 -4.11 29.49
CA ILE A 776 34.97 -5.29 29.55
C ILE A 776 36.44 -4.87 29.39
N GLY A 777 37.16 -4.69 30.50
CA GLY A 777 38.60 -4.42 30.50
C GLY A 777 39.12 -3.95 31.86
N PRO A 778 40.35 -4.30 32.26
CA PRO A 778 40.87 -4.01 33.61
C PRO A 778 41.23 -2.53 33.86
N ALA A 779 41.19 -1.67 32.83
CA ALA A 779 41.59 -0.26 32.91
C ALA A 779 40.45 0.74 32.62
N GLU A 780 39.24 0.26 32.31
CA GLU A 780 38.10 1.14 32.02
C GLU A 780 37.36 1.50 33.33
N PRO A 781 36.97 2.77 33.53
CA PRO A 781 36.19 3.16 34.69
C PRO A 781 34.84 2.42 34.70
N LYS A 782 34.42 1.98 35.90
CA LYS A 782 33.10 1.35 36.09
C LYS A 782 31.98 2.28 35.64
N THR A 783 30.93 1.69 35.08
CA THR A 783 29.75 2.45 34.70
C THR A 783 29.02 2.91 35.96
N THR A 784 28.74 4.21 36.02
CA THR A 784 27.89 4.81 37.05
C THR A 784 26.57 5.28 36.47
N LEU A 785 25.50 5.25 37.24
CA LEU A 785 24.21 5.85 36.90
C LEU A 785 23.68 6.69 38.08
N ALA A 786 23.36 7.95 37.81
CA ALA A 786 22.61 8.81 38.71
C ALA A 786 21.26 9.16 38.07
N VAL A 787 20.16 8.96 38.80
CA VAL A 787 18.80 9.26 38.34
C VAL A 787 18.19 10.34 39.21
N ALA A 788 17.71 11.42 38.60
CA ALA A 788 17.00 12.48 39.26
C ALA A 788 15.56 12.61 38.72
N PHE A 789 14.59 12.73 39.61
CA PHE A 789 13.22 13.09 39.30
C PHE A 789 12.92 14.47 39.88
N ALA A 790 12.36 15.35 39.07
CA ALA A 790 11.97 16.70 39.47
C ALA A 790 10.57 17.03 38.96
N ARG A 791 9.90 17.94 39.66
CA ARG A 791 8.56 18.40 39.29
C ARG A 791 8.59 19.62 38.37
N VAL A 792 7.65 19.67 37.44
CA VAL A 792 7.27 20.90 36.70
C VAL A 792 5.94 21.42 37.24
N GLY A 793 5.86 22.74 37.43
CA GLY A 793 4.64 23.42 37.88
C GLY A 793 4.37 23.31 39.40
N SER A 794 3.54 24.22 39.91
CA SER A 794 3.18 24.32 41.33
C SER A 794 1.93 23.50 41.72
N GLU A 795 1.03 23.22 40.77
CA GLU A 795 -0.20 22.45 40.99
C GLU A 795 0.00 20.95 40.79
N LEU A 796 -0.64 20.12 41.62
CA LEU A 796 -0.48 18.67 41.54
C LEU A 796 -1.35 18.14 40.40
N PRO A 797 -0.79 17.37 39.44
CA PRO A 797 -1.60 16.78 38.39
C PRO A 797 -2.53 15.71 38.97
N ALA A 798 -3.67 15.51 38.29
CA ALA A 798 -4.61 14.45 38.62
C ALA A 798 -3.94 13.07 38.46
N THR A 799 -4.28 12.13 39.34
CA THR A 799 -3.79 10.76 39.29
C THR A 799 -4.18 10.10 37.95
N PRO A 800 -3.26 9.44 37.24
CA PRO A 800 -3.53 8.82 35.94
C PRO A 800 -4.51 7.65 36.07
N LEU A 801 -5.28 7.38 35.02
CA LEU A 801 -6.20 6.23 34.95
C LEU A 801 -5.46 4.95 34.52
N SER A 802 -4.30 4.67 35.13
CA SER A 802 -3.56 3.41 34.94
C SER A 802 -3.66 2.52 36.17
N ALA A 803 -3.58 1.19 35.99
CA ALA A 803 -3.62 0.25 37.11
C ALA A 803 -2.65 -0.93 36.93
N GLY A 804 -2.09 -1.44 38.03
CA GLY A 804 -1.26 -2.65 38.02
C GLY A 804 0.12 -2.50 37.36
N GLY A 805 0.49 -1.30 36.90
CA GLY A 805 1.81 -1.01 36.36
C GLY A 805 2.90 -1.08 37.43
N ARG A 806 4.12 -1.40 37.02
CA ARG A 806 5.29 -1.54 37.88
C ARG A 806 6.46 -0.75 37.31
N LEU A 807 7.08 0.07 38.15
CA LEU A 807 8.29 0.83 37.83
C LEU A 807 9.43 0.41 38.77
N THR A 808 10.55 -0.03 38.21
CA THR A 808 11.78 -0.32 38.97
C THR A 808 12.90 0.58 38.48
N VAL A 809 13.56 1.29 39.40
CA VAL A 809 14.71 2.15 39.08
C VAL A 809 15.93 1.61 39.82
N THR A 810 16.93 1.17 39.06
CA THR A 810 18.20 0.65 39.58
C THR A 810 19.36 1.57 39.17
N ALA A 811 20.03 2.18 40.14
CA ALA A 811 21.10 3.15 39.89
C ALA A 811 22.15 3.17 41.02
N ASP A 812 23.23 3.94 40.89
CA ASP A 812 24.16 4.16 42.01
C ASP A 812 23.63 5.24 42.97
N SER A 813 22.93 6.24 42.44
CA SER A 813 22.22 7.25 43.23
C SER A 813 20.87 7.62 42.61
N ILE A 814 19.87 7.80 43.47
CA ILE A 814 18.53 8.26 43.09
C ILE A 814 18.18 9.48 43.92
N SER A 815 17.81 10.58 43.27
CA SER A 815 17.23 11.76 43.91
C SER A 815 15.84 12.01 43.36
N HIS A 816 14.83 12.02 44.22
CA HIS A 816 13.44 12.21 43.84
C HIS A 816 12.88 13.42 44.55
N ASP A 817 12.61 14.50 43.81
CA ASP A 817 11.90 15.71 44.25
C ASP A 817 10.70 16.01 43.33
N GLY A 818 10.14 14.96 42.72
CA GLY A 818 9.05 15.01 41.74
C GLY A 818 7.77 14.29 42.18
N VAL A 819 6.94 13.89 41.20
CA VAL A 819 5.75 13.04 41.43
C VAL A 819 5.90 11.73 40.66
N LEU A 820 6.07 10.62 41.39
CA LEU A 820 6.12 9.25 40.86
C LEU A 820 4.86 8.49 41.28
N ARG A 821 4.13 7.95 40.31
CA ARG A 821 2.88 7.21 40.56
C ARG A 821 2.86 5.84 39.89
N ALA A 822 2.23 4.87 40.54
CA ALA A 822 1.84 3.59 39.95
C ALA A 822 0.52 3.13 40.62
N PRO A 823 -0.63 3.71 40.25
CA PRO A 823 -1.90 3.42 40.93
C PRO A 823 -2.21 1.91 40.87
N LEU A 824 -2.61 1.34 42.01
CA LEU A 824 -2.81 -0.11 42.17
C LEU A 824 -1.60 -0.94 41.70
N GLY A 825 -0.39 -0.41 41.81
CA GLY A 825 0.81 -0.96 41.21
C GLY A 825 2.02 -0.89 42.11
N ALA A 826 3.22 -1.02 41.53
CA ALA A 826 4.46 -1.06 42.30
C ALA A 826 5.50 -0.03 41.86
N ILE A 827 6.19 0.57 42.84
CA ILE A 827 7.37 1.41 42.62
C ILE A 827 8.53 0.83 43.44
N THR A 828 9.67 0.60 42.81
CA THR A 828 10.91 0.18 43.49
C THR A 828 12.05 1.14 43.11
N LEU A 829 12.65 1.78 44.11
CA LEU A 829 13.87 2.57 43.97
C LEU A 829 15.02 1.79 44.65
N ASP A 830 15.98 1.30 43.86
CA ASP A 830 17.10 0.46 44.30
C ASP A 830 18.43 1.13 43.92
N ALA A 831 19.11 1.73 44.91
CA ALA A 831 20.40 2.38 44.67
C ALA A 831 21.29 2.40 45.91
N ASN A 832 22.58 2.69 45.76
CA ASN A 832 23.46 2.83 46.94
C ASN A 832 22.99 3.99 47.84
N SER A 833 22.51 5.07 47.22
CA SER A 833 21.88 6.21 47.89
C SER A 833 20.51 6.54 47.26
N VAL A 834 19.47 6.65 48.08
CA VAL A 834 18.13 7.11 47.69
C VAL A 834 17.77 8.32 48.53
N SER A 835 17.44 9.44 47.89
CA SER A 835 17.01 10.67 48.56
C SER A 835 15.63 11.07 48.07
N LEU A 836 14.68 11.24 48.98
CA LEU A 836 13.36 11.81 48.73
C LEU A 836 13.35 13.25 49.24
N GLY A 837 13.27 14.21 48.32
CA GLY A 837 13.26 15.64 48.59
C GLY A 837 11.93 16.16 49.14
N GLN A 838 11.91 17.45 49.48
CA GLN A 838 10.78 18.11 50.15
C GLN A 838 9.49 18.10 49.31
N HIS A 839 9.60 18.09 47.98
CA HIS A 839 8.45 18.12 47.07
C HIS A 839 8.09 16.72 46.53
N SER A 840 8.75 15.69 47.03
CA SER A 840 8.61 14.34 46.50
C SER A 840 7.27 13.69 46.86
N ILE A 841 6.61 13.10 45.87
CA ILE A 841 5.45 12.24 46.05
C ILE A 841 5.75 10.91 45.37
N THR A 842 5.75 9.82 46.13
CA THR A 842 5.82 8.44 45.63
C THR A 842 4.51 7.76 45.99
N SER A 843 3.62 7.47 45.03
CA SER A 843 2.26 6.98 45.32
C SER A 843 1.88 5.73 44.52
N ALA A 844 1.29 4.74 45.20
CA ALA A 844 0.58 3.62 44.58
C ALA A 844 -0.94 3.73 44.75
N SER A 845 -1.44 4.87 45.23
CA SER A 845 -2.85 5.10 45.50
C SER A 845 -3.63 5.35 44.21
N ALA A 846 -4.85 4.80 44.18
CA ALA A 846 -5.87 5.10 43.18
C ALA A 846 -7.10 5.78 43.82
N ASN A 847 -6.92 6.40 44.98
CA ASN A 847 -8.02 6.96 45.76
C ASN A 847 -8.91 7.90 44.92
N GLY A 848 -10.23 7.66 44.96
CA GLY A 848 -11.23 8.43 44.23
C GLY A 848 -11.32 8.16 42.72
N LEU A 849 -10.57 7.17 42.19
CA LEU A 849 -10.63 6.80 40.78
C LEU A 849 -11.51 5.57 40.54
N THR A 850 -12.21 5.54 39.40
CA THR A 850 -12.81 4.33 38.85
C THR A 850 -12.10 4.04 37.54
N ILE A 851 -11.28 2.98 37.52
CA ILE A 851 -10.34 2.69 36.43
C ILE A 851 -10.88 1.52 35.58
N PRO A 852 -11.11 1.74 34.28
CA PRO A 852 -11.40 0.65 33.35
C PRO A 852 -10.19 -0.29 33.27
N TYR A 853 -10.40 -1.57 33.54
CA TYR A 853 -9.30 -2.52 33.66
C TYR A 853 -9.69 -3.88 33.08
N GLY A 854 -9.71 -4.00 31.76
CA GLY A 854 -10.08 -5.23 31.06
C GLY A 854 -11.56 -5.36 30.74
N VAL A 855 -11.95 -6.54 30.25
CA VAL A 855 -13.29 -6.93 29.83
C VAL A 855 -13.77 -8.13 30.65
N ALA A 856 -15.08 -8.31 30.74
CA ALA A 856 -15.67 -9.55 31.24
C ALA A 856 -16.17 -10.39 30.06
N GLU A 857 -15.95 -11.70 30.12
CA GLU A 857 -16.53 -12.68 29.21
C GLU A 857 -17.52 -13.57 29.97
N ASN A 858 -18.72 -13.72 29.43
CA ASN A 858 -19.82 -14.52 29.99
C ASN A 858 -20.18 -14.17 31.43
N GLY A 859 -19.94 -12.92 31.84
CA GLY A 859 -20.16 -12.43 33.21
C GLY A 859 -19.31 -13.09 34.31
N SER A 860 -18.35 -13.94 33.98
CA SER A 860 -17.54 -14.68 34.97
C SER A 860 -16.04 -14.53 34.81
N ASP A 861 -15.55 -14.44 33.58
CA ASP A 861 -14.11 -14.39 33.30
C ASP A 861 -13.66 -12.95 33.08
N TRP A 862 -12.86 -12.43 34.01
CA TRP A 862 -12.27 -11.11 33.88
C TRP A 862 -10.94 -11.23 33.13
N LEU A 863 -10.88 -10.70 31.92
CA LEU A 863 -9.71 -10.74 31.04
C LEU A 863 -9.19 -9.34 30.75
N PHE A 864 -7.88 -9.17 30.69
CA PHE A 864 -7.28 -7.98 30.10
C PHE A 864 -6.83 -8.27 28.67
N PRO A 865 -7.40 -7.60 27.65
CA PRO A 865 -6.99 -7.79 26.28
C PRO A 865 -5.59 -7.20 26.06
N LEU A 866 -4.72 -7.98 25.43
CA LEU A 866 -3.38 -7.58 25.01
C LEU A 866 -3.37 -7.40 23.49
N PRO A 867 -2.44 -6.59 22.94
CA PRO A 867 -2.27 -6.50 21.49
C PRO A 867 -2.10 -7.88 20.87
N ALA A 868 -2.75 -8.11 19.72
CA ALA A 868 -2.58 -9.33 18.95
C ALA A 868 -1.10 -9.54 18.60
N ASN A 869 -0.69 -10.81 18.51
CA ASN A 869 0.65 -11.13 18.03
C ASN A 869 0.77 -10.82 16.52
N ILE A 870 1.98 -10.95 15.96
CA ILE A 870 2.24 -10.67 14.54
C ILE A 870 1.50 -11.64 13.61
N ALA A 871 1.15 -12.83 14.11
CA ALA A 871 0.27 -13.77 13.39
C ALA A 871 -1.22 -13.35 13.41
N GLY A 872 -1.58 -12.27 14.09
CA GLY A 872 -2.95 -11.76 14.21
C GLY A 872 -3.80 -12.51 15.24
N ASN A 873 -3.20 -13.34 16.10
CA ASN A 873 -3.90 -14.04 17.15
C ASN A 873 -4.19 -13.07 18.30
N ASP A 874 -5.46 -12.98 18.68
CA ASP A 874 -5.88 -12.26 19.88
C ASP A 874 -5.24 -12.85 21.13
N ARG A 875 -4.92 -11.97 22.06
CA ARG A 875 -4.24 -12.33 23.31
C ARG A 875 -4.96 -11.67 24.47
N SER A 876 -5.06 -12.39 25.57
CA SER A 876 -5.59 -11.86 26.81
C SER A 876 -4.86 -12.46 28.01
N THR A 877 -4.93 -11.77 29.14
CA THR A 877 -4.44 -12.29 30.42
C THR A 877 -5.57 -12.28 31.44
N ALA A 878 -5.76 -13.40 32.15
CA ALA A 878 -6.82 -13.53 33.13
C ALA A 878 -6.49 -12.72 34.40
N ILE A 879 -7.45 -11.93 34.86
CA ILE A 879 -7.37 -11.15 36.10
C ILE A 879 -8.04 -11.98 37.20
N ALA A 880 -7.25 -12.81 37.88
CA ALA A 880 -7.74 -13.66 38.97
C ALA A 880 -7.72 -12.97 40.35
N THR A 881 -6.86 -11.98 40.53
CA THR A 881 -6.75 -11.20 41.77
C THR A 881 -6.52 -9.73 41.47
N PRO A 882 -6.94 -8.81 42.37
CA PRO A 882 -6.58 -7.41 42.24
C PRO A 882 -5.06 -7.23 42.17
N PRO A 883 -4.56 -6.24 41.41
CA PRO A 883 -3.14 -5.92 41.35
C PRO A 883 -2.53 -5.63 42.72
N GLU A 884 -1.29 -6.06 42.91
CA GLU A 884 -0.55 -5.78 44.14
C GLU A 884 -0.07 -4.33 44.18
N LYS A 885 -0.30 -3.67 45.33
CA LYS A 885 0.28 -2.35 45.66
C LYS A 885 1.56 -2.48 46.46
N ARG A 886 2.64 -1.83 46.01
CA ARG A 886 3.93 -1.86 46.73
C ARG A 886 4.79 -0.62 46.46
N ILE A 887 5.37 -0.03 47.50
CA ILE A 887 6.47 0.93 47.37
C ILE A 887 7.66 0.37 48.12
N LYS A 888 8.81 0.27 47.45
CA LYS A 888 10.06 -0.26 48.01
C LYS A 888 11.20 0.72 47.79
N LEU A 889 11.84 1.14 48.88
CA LEU A 889 13.08 1.90 48.87
C LEU A 889 14.20 0.98 49.35
N LYS A 890 15.24 0.80 48.54
CA LYS A 890 16.37 -0.06 48.85
C LYS A 890 17.66 0.71 48.60
N GLY A 891 18.50 0.75 49.63
CA GLY A 891 19.83 1.32 49.52
C GLY A 891 20.62 1.27 50.80
N SER A 892 21.94 1.47 50.69
CA SER A 892 22.82 1.59 51.86
C SER A 892 22.55 2.87 52.64
N ASN A 893 22.12 3.93 51.94
CA ASN A 893 21.66 5.18 52.54
C ASN A 893 20.30 5.58 51.94
N VAL A 894 19.27 5.72 52.78
CA VAL A 894 17.93 6.19 52.39
C VAL A 894 17.61 7.42 53.23
N ALA A 895 17.51 8.58 52.58
CA ALA A 895 17.17 9.85 53.19
C ALA A 895 15.77 10.31 52.73
N VAL A 896 14.91 10.69 53.67
CA VAL A 896 13.55 11.15 53.41
C VAL A 896 13.37 12.51 54.09
N ALA A 897 13.11 13.56 53.30
CA ALA A 897 12.86 14.91 53.81
C ALA A 897 11.53 15.00 54.57
N ALA A 898 11.38 16.01 55.44
CA ALA A 898 10.22 16.15 56.33
C ALA A 898 8.88 16.23 55.59
N ASP A 899 8.84 16.84 54.40
CA ASP A 899 7.62 17.01 53.60
C ASP A 899 7.51 16.02 52.42
N ALA A 900 8.42 15.03 52.34
CA ALA A 900 8.33 13.95 51.37
C ALA A 900 7.10 13.07 51.65
N THR A 901 6.34 12.73 50.61
CA THR A 901 5.14 11.89 50.71
C THR A 901 5.38 10.50 50.10
N ILE A 902 5.19 9.46 50.91
CA ILE A 902 5.08 8.07 50.45
C ILE A 902 3.64 7.61 50.68
N ASP A 903 2.89 7.42 49.61
CA ASP A 903 1.45 7.18 49.65
C ASP A 903 1.10 5.76 49.17
N LEU A 904 0.81 4.89 50.15
CA LEU A 904 0.30 3.54 49.97
C LEU A 904 -1.21 3.44 50.26
N SER A 905 -1.92 4.57 50.33
CA SER A 905 -3.32 4.59 50.73
C SER A 905 -4.19 3.68 49.87
N GLY A 906 -5.25 3.18 50.50
CA GLY A 906 -6.34 2.46 49.86
C GLY A 906 -7.13 3.31 48.87
N GLY A 907 -8.17 2.71 48.30
CA GLY A 907 -9.13 3.42 47.46
C GLY A 907 -8.88 3.25 45.97
N GLY A 908 -9.94 3.59 45.23
CA GLY A 908 -10.07 3.34 43.80
C GLY A 908 -10.81 2.03 43.51
N ASP A 909 -11.59 2.03 42.43
CA ASP A 909 -12.34 0.88 41.94
C ASP A 909 -11.77 0.43 40.59
N LEU A 910 -11.60 -0.87 40.41
CA LEU A 910 -11.37 -1.49 39.10
C LEU A 910 -12.70 -2.00 38.58
N TYR A 911 -12.96 -1.84 37.28
CA TYR A 911 -14.10 -2.48 36.65
C TYR A 911 -13.75 -3.05 35.28
N ALA A 912 -14.40 -4.15 34.93
CA ALA A 912 -14.47 -4.70 33.58
C ALA A 912 -15.81 -4.32 32.95
N TYR A 913 -15.85 -4.26 31.62
CA TYR A 913 -17.10 -4.15 30.87
C TYR A 913 -17.29 -5.35 29.95
N GLU A 914 -18.54 -5.70 29.68
CA GLU A 914 -18.92 -6.70 28.69
C GLU A 914 -19.94 -6.06 27.75
N PHE A 915 -19.70 -6.15 26.44
CA PHE A 915 -20.68 -5.73 25.45
C PHE A 915 -21.65 -6.87 25.18
N LEU A 916 -22.94 -6.64 25.42
CA LEU A 916 -24.01 -7.58 25.11
C LEU A 916 -24.88 -7.01 23.96
N PRO A 917 -24.98 -7.70 22.81
CA PRO A 917 -25.88 -7.29 21.73
C PRO A 917 -27.33 -7.21 22.20
N GLY A 918 -28.03 -6.11 21.90
CA GLY A 918 -29.41 -5.93 22.33
C GLY A 918 -30.18 -4.85 21.55
N LEU A 919 -31.34 -4.44 22.06
CA LEU A 919 -32.22 -3.44 21.43
C LEU A 919 -31.55 -2.06 21.25
N GLY A 920 -30.54 -1.74 22.08
CA GLY A 920 -29.76 -0.50 21.98
C GLY A 920 -28.62 -0.55 20.94
N GLY A 921 -28.39 -1.69 20.29
CA GLY A 921 -27.34 -1.87 19.30
C GLY A 921 -26.75 -3.29 19.34
N SER A 922 -26.35 -3.79 18.18
CA SER A 922 -25.74 -5.11 18.01
C SER A 922 -24.22 -5.06 17.82
N THR A 923 -23.60 -3.89 17.99
CA THR A 923 -22.19 -3.68 17.67
C THR A 923 -21.47 -2.99 18.83
N ASP A 924 -20.39 -3.63 19.30
CA ASP A 924 -19.42 -2.97 20.18
C ASP A 924 -18.63 -1.95 19.35
N TYR A 925 -18.78 -0.67 19.67
CA TYR A 925 -18.01 0.39 19.03
C TYR A 925 -16.66 0.61 19.70
N LEU A 926 -16.53 0.33 21.00
CA LEU A 926 -15.27 0.50 21.73
C LEU A 926 -14.31 -0.66 21.44
N GLY A 927 -14.82 -1.83 21.04
CA GLY A 927 -14.04 -2.94 20.52
C GLY A 927 -13.50 -2.74 19.09
N LYS A 928 -13.83 -1.64 18.40
CA LYS A 928 -13.32 -1.36 17.05
C LYS A 928 -11.99 -0.65 17.10
N SER A 929 -11.05 -1.11 16.26
CA SER A 929 -9.77 -0.42 16.07
C SER A 929 -9.98 1.04 15.62
N GLY A 930 -9.23 1.96 16.23
CA GLY A 930 -9.28 3.39 15.91
C GLY A 930 -10.47 4.16 16.48
N VAL A 931 -11.30 3.53 17.32
CA VAL A 931 -12.36 4.20 18.07
C VAL A 931 -11.88 4.51 19.48
N PHE A 932 -12.13 5.74 19.94
CA PHE A 932 -11.74 6.21 21.27
C PHE A 932 -12.91 6.93 21.92
N ALA A 933 -13.04 6.78 23.24
CA ALA A 933 -13.99 7.56 24.03
C ALA A 933 -13.35 8.87 24.47
N ILE A 934 -14.06 9.99 24.29
CA ILE A 934 -13.69 11.27 24.92
C ILE A 934 -14.33 11.26 26.30
N LEU A 935 -13.52 11.33 27.35
CA LEU A 935 -13.97 11.38 28.75
C LEU A 935 -14.14 12.85 29.18
N PRO A 936 -15.39 13.37 29.28
CA PRO A 936 -15.60 14.77 29.64
C PRO A 936 -15.12 15.04 31.06
N GLY A 937 -14.34 16.11 31.25
CA GLY A 937 -13.82 16.51 32.56
C GLY A 937 -12.58 15.75 33.04
N TYR A 938 -12.02 14.83 32.25
CA TYR A 938 -10.71 14.23 32.54
C TYR A 938 -9.60 15.26 32.30
N SER A 939 -8.91 15.66 33.37
CA SER A 939 -7.92 16.75 33.35
C SER A 939 -6.48 16.31 33.57
N ALA A 940 -6.21 15.00 33.64
CA ALA A 940 -4.84 14.46 33.85
C ALA A 940 -3.94 14.56 32.60
N GLY A 941 -4.22 15.49 31.68
CA GLY A 941 -3.46 15.70 30.45
C GLY A 941 -3.82 14.68 29.36
N SER A 942 -3.19 13.51 29.38
CA SER A 942 -3.23 12.52 28.28
C SER A 942 -3.92 11.21 28.69
N PRO A 943 -4.68 10.55 27.79
CA PRO A 943 -5.25 9.23 28.07
C PRO A 943 -4.15 8.17 28.31
N PRO A 944 -4.32 7.29 29.30
CA PRO A 944 -3.30 6.33 29.77
C PRO A 944 -2.94 5.24 28.76
#